data_AF-A0A9E6EVU9-F1
#
_entry.id   AF-A0A9E6EVU9-F1
#
_cell.length_a   1.000
_cell.length_b   1.000
_cell.length_c   1.000
_cell.angle_alpha   90.00
_cell.angle_beta   90.00
_cell.angle_gamma   90.00
#
_symmetry.space_group_name_H-M   'P 1'
#
loop_
_entity.id
_entity.type
_entity.pdbx_description
1 polymer ?
#
loop_
_entity_poly.entity_id
_entity_poly.type
_entity_poly.pdbx_seq_one_letter_code
_entity_poly.pdbx_strand_id
1 'polypeptide(L)'
;MSKRKKIVLWFFIILIIAIAGIIAYVWFSESKNRNPFTAIPDDAVYIIETSDLTKGWSTLSDSKMWKHLCTTKHFEEISKSAASLDSIIKGNSTMDMLFSDRQMLISAHMISGNDYDFLFVVNMKQASKITFVKDYIKTIIEAFGYSMSKRNYEGTEIIELTDIKTLEVLYITFIDNLFIGTYSPILIEKSIKQKDKENWIKNTEFQAVAGEIGSKKLFNFYFNYSLVPKFMQCYLSEESDLANSLSSIIKFSAFNVNLENEQLSFSGYTNIPDSVSSYLKALSGVDPGKSDGYKIASDKSALYLSMCFEDFNEFYKNLTTAFSAENGEQYEDYNKMVKKLEKFLKVNLNNDFFGWIGNEIAFIKLRPVANSKEGDVSILINAKDIEDAKKGMEHLTSQIKKRSPLKFEAIDYKEYKINYLNIKGFFKMFFGKLFGKLEKPYFTYIDNYVVFSNSPSSLMDIIDDYLAGKTLEKNKDFVTFKENFENKSNVTIFVRTPEMYTHLYCYSNAEKRKGVHENKDLILSFSNIGFQLASDGELFKTTLIVSHNEDALYSDELEKIESAAEELYLNEYDSLKFKTKLSPEQLNKDGKLELKNDSGSLKLECNIKNGNINGLCKTFYASGNLASSVNYKEGKVIGKATFYFDSELQTVKAEMIYNDDEKIKDEYIEYYENGAKKAVIEFNDGKPNGDAFFYYDSGVIKIEGKYKDGKKEGKWKNYTEDGNLFDKAKWKKGQVRKKNIE
;
A
#
# COMPACT_ATOMS: atom_id res chain seq x y z
N MET A 1 -13.48 -2.78 18.76
CA MET A 1 -12.29 -3.50 19.25
C MET A 1 -12.35 -3.60 20.77
N SER A 2 -12.08 -4.78 21.33
CA SER A 2 -12.46 -5.15 22.70
C SER A 2 -11.59 -4.47 23.78
N LYS A 3 -12.15 -4.39 25.00
CA LYS A 3 -11.56 -3.87 26.24
C LYS A 3 -10.25 -4.55 26.71
N ARG A 4 -9.64 -5.43 25.91
CA ARG A 4 -8.58 -6.40 26.28
C ARG A 4 -7.14 -5.98 25.98
N LYS A 5 -6.80 -4.69 25.97
CA LYS A 5 -5.40 -4.25 25.76
C LYS A 5 -4.85 -3.49 26.96
N LYS A 6 -4.98 -4.10 28.15
CA LYS A 6 -4.41 -3.61 29.42
C LYS A 6 -3.29 -4.50 29.98
N ILE A 7 -2.67 -5.33 29.14
CA ILE A 7 -2.34 -6.71 29.50
C ILE A 7 -0.85 -7.03 29.78
N VAL A 8 0.15 -6.16 29.59
CA VAL A 8 1.56 -6.58 29.82
C VAL A 8 2.09 -6.25 31.23
N LEU A 9 1.41 -5.34 31.95
CA LEU A 9 1.93 -4.66 33.15
C LEU A 9 2.17 -5.57 34.36
N TRP A 10 1.26 -6.51 34.59
CA TRP A 10 1.27 -7.37 35.76
C TRP A 10 1.79 -8.78 35.48
N PHE A 11 1.86 -9.14 34.19
CA PHE A 11 2.47 -10.37 33.66
C PHE A 11 3.85 -10.63 34.26
N PHE A 12 4.70 -9.59 34.25
CA PHE A 12 6.07 -9.73 34.67
C PHE A 12 6.24 -9.63 36.18
N ILE A 13 5.51 -8.78 36.91
CA ILE A 13 5.63 -8.64 38.38
C ILE A 13 5.45 -10.00 39.10
N ILE A 14 4.57 -10.85 38.59
CA ILE A 14 4.27 -12.16 39.17
C ILE A 14 5.27 -13.23 38.72
N LEU A 15 5.72 -13.17 37.46
CA LEU A 15 6.83 -13.95 36.96
C LEU A 15 8.12 -13.71 37.79
N ILE A 16 8.33 -12.47 38.18
CA ILE A 16 9.49 -11.95 38.91
C ILE A 16 9.60 -12.53 40.33
N ILE A 17 8.48 -12.70 41.03
CA ILE A 17 8.52 -13.23 42.39
C ILE A 17 8.54 -14.77 42.40
N ALA A 18 7.91 -15.38 41.40
CA ALA A 18 8.05 -16.81 41.14
C ALA A 18 9.52 -17.18 40.81
N ILE A 19 10.23 -16.38 39.99
CA ILE A 19 11.61 -16.72 39.59
C ILE A 19 12.67 -16.40 40.67
N ALA A 20 12.48 -15.37 41.50
CA ALA A 20 13.37 -15.14 42.64
C ALA A 20 13.38 -16.33 43.64
N GLY A 21 12.22 -16.98 43.84
CA GLY A 21 12.11 -18.23 44.60
C GLY A 21 12.67 -19.47 43.87
N ILE A 22 12.66 -19.46 42.53
CA ILE A 22 13.25 -20.51 41.68
C ILE A 22 14.79 -20.46 41.75
N ILE A 23 15.43 -19.28 41.71
CA ILE A 23 16.90 -19.13 41.65
C ILE A 23 17.61 -19.58 42.93
N ALA A 24 17.04 -19.30 44.11
CA ALA A 24 17.65 -19.72 45.38
C ALA A 24 17.82 -21.26 45.48
N TYR A 25 17.18 -22.02 44.60
CA TYR A 25 17.13 -23.48 44.61
C TYR A 25 17.72 -24.15 43.35
N VAL A 26 17.76 -23.47 42.19
CA VAL A 26 18.18 -24.02 40.88
C VAL A 26 19.66 -24.42 40.78
N TRP A 27 20.51 -24.07 41.74
CA TRP A 27 21.94 -24.40 41.72
C TRP A 27 22.26 -25.91 41.76
N PHE A 28 21.28 -26.83 41.84
CA PHE A 28 21.51 -28.25 42.12
C PHE A 28 20.88 -29.31 41.17
N SER A 29 20.44 -29.02 39.92
CA SER A 29 19.99 -30.12 39.02
C SER A 29 20.23 -29.94 37.51
N GLU A 30 20.63 -31.01 36.84
CA GLU A 30 20.73 -31.10 35.36
C GLU A 30 19.35 -31.16 34.69
N SER A 31 19.09 -30.28 33.71
CA SER A 31 17.89 -30.32 32.85
C SER A 31 18.28 -30.37 31.36
N LYS A 32 17.40 -30.94 30.52
CA LYS A 32 17.59 -30.95 29.07
C LYS A 32 17.53 -29.52 28.52
N ASN A 33 18.51 -29.13 27.73
CA ASN A 33 18.55 -27.83 27.07
C ASN A 33 17.82 -27.90 25.71
N ARG A 34 16.52 -27.65 25.73
CA ARG A 34 15.61 -27.59 24.58
C ARG A 34 15.72 -26.25 23.86
N ASN A 35 15.63 -26.30 22.53
CA ASN A 35 15.61 -25.10 21.68
C ASN A 35 14.25 -24.37 21.83
N PRO A 36 14.22 -23.04 22.10
CA PRO A 36 12.99 -22.28 22.25
C PRO A 36 12.00 -22.39 21.08
N PHE A 37 12.47 -22.56 19.84
CA PHE A 37 11.60 -22.72 18.66
C PHE A 37 10.70 -23.96 18.73
N THR A 38 11.04 -24.97 19.54
CA THR A 38 10.17 -26.14 19.74
C THR A 38 8.88 -25.82 20.48
N ALA A 39 8.85 -24.75 21.27
CA ALA A 39 7.67 -24.32 22.01
C ALA A 39 6.76 -23.38 21.19
N ILE A 40 7.22 -22.87 20.05
CA ILE A 40 6.44 -21.97 19.21
C ILE A 40 5.50 -22.79 18.31
N PRO A 41 4.17 -22.59 18.38
CA PRO A 41 3.23 -23.22 17.45
C PRO A 41 3.54 -22.89 15.98
N ASP A 42 3.16 -23.78 15.06
CA ASP A 42 3.45 -23.65 13.62
C ASP A 42 2.59 -22.60 12.91
N ASP A 43 1.55 -22.11 13.58
CA ASP A 43 0.69 -21.02 13.12
C ASP A 43 1.16 -19.63 13.58
N ALA A 44 2.44 -19.47 13.93
CA ALA A 44 3.01 -18.15 14.20
C ALA A 44 3.04 -17.32 12.90
N VAL A 45 2.39 -16.15 12.93
CA VAL A 45 2.45 -15.17 11.84
C VAL A 45 3.85 -14.58 11.75
N TYR A 46 4.42 -14.22 12.90
CA TYR A 46 5.79 -13.76 13.02
C TYR A 46 6.39 -14.13 14.36
N ILE A 47 7.73 -14.15 14.40
CA ILE A 47 8.54 -14.43 15.59
C ILE A 47 9.59 -13.33 15.71
N ILE A 48 9.63 -12.66 16.85
CA ILE A 48 10.71 -11.75 17.24
C ILE A 48 11.64 -12.51 18.16
N GLU A 49 12.92 -12.51 17.83
CA GLU A 49 13.95 -13.11 18.67
C GLU A 49 14.93 -12.05 19.17
N THR A 50 15.05 -11.94 20.49
CA THR A 50 16.01 -11.06 21.15
C THR A 50 16.81 -11.84 22.20
N SER A 51 17.99 -11.32 22.55
CA SER A 51 18.78 -11.78 23.70
C SER A 51 18.84 -10.75 24.83
N ASP A 52 18.31 -9.55 24.58
CA ASP A 52 18.37 -8.40 25.47
C ASP A 52 17.11 -7.54 25.26
N LEU A 53 16.08 -7.85 26.04
CA LEU A 53 14.77 -7.21 25.93
C LEU A 53 14.81 -5.75 26.40
N THR A 54 15.56 -5.44 27.46
CA THR A 54 15.63 -4.10 28.04
C THR A 54 16.39 -3.14 27.13
N LYS A 55 17.52 -3.56 26.56
CA LYS A 55 18.26 -2.75 25.59
C LYS A 55 17.47 -2.58 24.30
N GLY A 56 16.87 -3.65 23.78
CA GLY A 56 16.05 -3.60 22.57
C GLY A 56 14.85 -2.65 22.72
N TRP A 57 14.14 -2.78 23.85
CA TRP A 57 13.01 -1.91 24.16
C TRP A 57 13.42 -0.46 24.38
N SER A 58 14.42 -0.18 25.22
CA SER A 58 14.86 1.20 25.47
C SER A 58 15.30 1.91 24.20
N THR A 59 16.05 1.23 23.32
CA THR A 59 16.45 1.77 22.02
C THR A 59 15.23 2.16 21.17
N LEU A 60 14.20 1.31 21.13
CA LEU A 60 12.97 1.60 20.40
C LEU A 60 12.17 2.73 21.08
N SER A 61 11.91 2.63 22.38
CA SER A 61 11.04 3.55 23.11
C SER A 61 11.57 4.97 23.21
N ASP A 62 12.91 5.12 23.20
CA ASP A 62 13.55 6.43 23.29
C ASP A 62 13.59 7.17 21.95
N SER A 63 13.38 6.46 20.83
CA SER A 63 13.34 7.03 19.48
C SER A 63 12.20 8.03 19.28
N LYS A 64 12.41 9.01 18.41
CA LYS A 64 11.35 9.95 18.00
C LYS A 64 10.25 9.21 17.26
N MET A 65 10.60 8.26 16.40
CA MET A 65 9.66 7.40 15.68
C MET A 65 8.65 6.74 16.62
N TRP A 66 9.12 6.11 17.69
CA TRP A 66 8.21 5.45 18.65
C TRP A 66 7.34 6.45 19.41
N LYS A 67 7.91 7.57 19.84
CA LYS A 67 7.16 8.66 20.50
C LYS A 67 6.07 9.21 19.57
N HIS A 68 6.35 9.35 18.27
CA HIS A 68 5.37 9.80 17.29
C HIS A 68 4.27 8.75 17.06
N LEU A 69 4.61 7.47 16.94
CA LEU A 69 3.61 6.38 16.87
C LEU A 69 2.65 6.40 18.06
N CYS A 70 3.18 6.69 19.26
CA CYS A 70 2.41 6.81 20.50
C CYS A 70 1.43 7.98 20.56
N THR A 71 1.41 8.88 19.56
CA THR A 71 0.33 9.88 19.43
C THR A 71 -1.02 9.23 19.13
N THR A 72 -1.00 8.01 18.58
CA THR A 72 -2.19 7.19 18.45
C THR A 72 -2.41 6.33 19.69
N LYS A 73 -3.67 6.18 20.07
CA LYS A 73 -4.07 5.37 21.23
C LYS A 73 -3.53 3.95 21.21
N HIS A 74 -3.40 3.35 20.01
CA HIS A 74 -2.96 1.97 19.87
C HIS A 74 -1.52 1.75 20.34
N PHE A 75 -0.58 2.61 19.91
CA PHE A 75 0.83 2.48 20.29
C PHE A 75 1.11 3.05 21.69
N GLU A 76 0.31 4.03 22.15
CA GLU A 76 0.41 4.54 23.52
C GLU A 76 0.20 3.42 24.57
N GLU A 77 -0.77 2.54 24.35
CA GLU A 77 -1.06 1.39 25.22
C GLU A 77 0.09 0.37 25.22
N ILE A 78 0.71 0.12 24.06
CA ILE A 78 1.90 -0.75 23.92
C ILE A 78 3.10 -0.15 24.66
N SER A 79 3.29 1.16 24.53
CA SER A 79 4.40 1.89 25.15
C SER A 79 4.31 1.90 26.68
N LYS A 80 3.13 2.21 27.24
CA LYS A 80 2.90 2.16 28.70
C LYS A 80 3.17 0.78 29.29
N SER A 81 2.72 -0.24 28.57
CA SER A 81 2.90 -1.65 28.89
C SER A 81 4.37 -2.04 28.99
N ALA A 82 5.18 -1.68 27.99
CA ALA A 82 6.59 -2.05 27.95
C ALA A 82 7.54 -1.10 28.72
N ALA A 83 7.19 0.18 28.93
CA ALA A 83 7.96 1.07 29.82
C ALA A 83 7.91 0.61 31.29
N SER A 84 6.77 0.06 31.71
CA SER A 84 6.62 -0.46 33.06
C SER A 84 7.42 -1.75 33.26
N LEU A 85 7.49 -2.59 32.22
CA LEU A 85 8.36 -3.76 32.18
C LEU A 85 9.84 -3.38 32.40
N ASP A 86 10.33 -2.41 31.64
CA ASP A 86 11.73 -1.96 31.72
C ASP A 86 12.10 -1.46 33.12
N SER A 87 11.22 -0.68 33.75
CA SER A 87 11.38 -0.20 35.13
C SER A 87 11.54 -1.34 36.14
N ILE A 88 10.77 -2.42 35.97
CA ILE A 88 10.82 -3.56 36.88
C ILE A 88 12.11 -4.38 36.67
N ILE A 89 12.54 -4.59 35.43
CA ILE A 89 13.78 -5.35 35.14
C ILE A 89 15.00 -4.59 35.66
N LYS A 90 15.10 -3.27 35.39
CA LYS A 90 16.21 -2.42 35.87
C LYS A 90 16.21 -2.22 37.38
N GLY A 91 15.04 -2.29 38.02
CA GLY A 91 14.88 -2.11 39.47
C GLY A 91 15.27 -3.31 40.33
N ASN A 92 15.65 -4.46 39.74
CA ASN A 92 15.92 -5.69 40.49
C ASN A 92 17.08 -6.51 39.87
N SER A 93 18.19 -6.66 40.60
CA SER A 93 19.39 -7.35 40.15
C SER A 93 19.18 -8.83 39.78
N THR A 94 18.23 -9.49 40.43
CA THR A 94 17.83 -10.86 40.11
C THR A 94 17.10 -10.91 38.77
N MET A 95 16.38 -9.84 38.41
CA MET A 95 15.63 -9.74 37.15
C MET A 95 16.52 -9.39 35.97
N ASP A 96 17.48 -8.50 36.19
CA ASP A 96 18.54 -8.26 35.22
C ASP A 96 19.28 -9.59 34.91
N MET A 97 19.65 -10.38 35.92
CA MET A 97 20.30 -11.70 35.72
C MET A 97 19.45 -12.72 34.93
N LEU A 98 18.11 -12.59 34.95
CA LEU A 98 17.18 -13.54 34.34
C LEU A 98 16.77 -13.20 32.92
N PHE A 99 16.72 -11.91 32.59
CA PHE A 99 16.23 -11.43 31.29
C PHE A 99 17.32 -10.79 30.45
N SER A 100 18.47 -10.48 31.05
CA SER A 100 19.67 -10.05 30.33
C SER A 100 20.49 -11.29 29.92
N ASP A 101 20.97 -11.29 28.67
CA ASP A 101 21.73 -12.41 28.08
C ASP A 101 20.97 -13.76 28.09
N ARG A 102 19.69 -13.71 27.72
CA ARG A 102 18.83 -14.89 27.54
C ARG A 102 18.06 -14.80 26.23
N GLN A 103 18.09 -15.89 25.46
CA GLN A 103 17.31 -15.99 24.24
C GLN A 103 15.82 -15.98 24.59
N MET A 104 15.10 -15.03 24.00
CA MET A 104 13.66 -14.85 24.13
C MET A 104 13.03 -14.82 22.75
N LEU A 105 11.92 -15.54 22.60
CA LEU A 105 11.05 -15.51 21.43
C LEU A 105 9.70 -14.91 21.82
N ILE A 106 9.22 -14.00 20.98
CA ILE A 106 7.86 -13.44 21.04
C ILE A 106 7.18 -13.79 19.72
N SER A 107 6.12 -14.58 19.75
CA SER A 107 5.42 -14.97 18.53
C SER A 107 3.96 -14.54 18.55
N ALA A 108 3.46 -14.07 17.42
CA ALA A 108 2.07 -13.65 17.24
C ALA A 108 1.25 -14.76 16.58
N HIS A 109 0.09 -15.08 17.15
CA HIS A 109 -0.77 -16.18 16.70
C HIS A 109 -2.23 -15.76 16.63
N MET A 110 -2.92 -16.19 15.57
CA MET A 110 -4.36 -15.99 15.45
C MET A 110 -5.09 -16.85 16.49
N ILE A 111 -5.92 -16.22 17.32
CA ILE A 111 -6.76 -16.91 18.33
C ILE A 111 -8.22 -16.99 17.88
N SER A 112 -8.64 -16.11 16.99
CA SER A 112 -9.93 -16.14 16.30
C SER A 112 -9.78 -15.55 14.88
N GLY A 113 -10.87 -15.44 14.11
CA GLY A 113 -10.81 -14.86 12.77
C GLY A 113 -10.25 -13.42 12.74
N ASN A 114 -10.55 -12.61 13.76
CA ASN A 114 -10.23 -11.19 13.78
C ASN A 114 -9.44 -10.77 15.03
N ASP A 115 -8.84 -11.73 15.74
CA ASP A 115 -8.09 -11.45 16.97
C ASP A 115 -6.85 -12.35 17.05
N TYR A 116 -5.78 -11.80 17.58
CA TYR A 116 -4.49 -12.47 17.73
C TYR A 116 -3.93 -12.22 19.13
N ASP A 117 -3.09 -13.14 19.60
CA ASP A 117 -2.43 -13.03 20.90
C ASP A 117 -0.96 -13.44 20.77
N PHE A 118 -0.20 -13.17 21.81
CA PHE A 118 1.24 -13.41 21.88
C PHE A 118 1.58 -14.61 22.76
N LEU A 119 2.61 -15.34 22.33
CA LEU A 119 3.31 -16.34 23.14
C LEU A 119 4.71 -15.82 23.43
N PHE A 120 5.10 -15.87 24.70
CA PHE A 120 6.44 -15.50 25.16
C PHE A 120 7.16 -16.78 25.58
N VAL A 121 8.33 -17.02 24.99
CA VAL A 121 9.19 -18.17 25.32
C VAL A 121 10.56 -17.66 25.73
N VAL A 122 10.99 -17.99 26.93
CA VAL A 122 12.30 -17.58 27.47
C VAL A 122 13.11 -18.83 27.77
N ASN A 123 14.34 -18.90 27.26
CA ASN A 123 15.29 -19.94 27.62
C ASN A 123 15.86 -19.65 29.01
N MET A 124 15.41 -20.37 30.03
CA MET A 124 15.85 -20.21 31.41
C MET A 124 17.13 -20.97 31.75
N LYS A 125 17.74 -21.68 30.78
CA LYS A 125 18.84 -22.62 31.02
C LYS A 125 18.44 -23.67 32.08
N GLN A 126 19.25 -23.99 33.09
CA GLN A 126 19.06 -25.15 33.98
C GLN A 126 17.91 -25.06 35.02
N ALA A 127 16.95 -24.14 34.89
CA ALA A 127 16.15 -23.63 36.01
C ALA A 127 14.77 -24.27 36.32
N SER A 128 14.45 -25.48 35.87
CA SER A 128 13.05 -25.77 35.49
C SER A 128 12.23 -26.88 36.18
N LYS A 129 12.60 -27.40 37.35
CA LYS A 129 11.75 -28.41 38.03
C LYS A 129 11.66 -28.26 39.54
N ILE A 130 10.60 -27.65 40.10
CA ILE A 130 10.35 -27.76 41.56
C ILE A 130 8.85 -27.67 41.96
N THR A 131 8.42 -28.63 42.77
CA THR A 131 7.09 -28.77 43.41
C THR A 131 6.87 -27.94 44.69
N PHE A 132 7.93 -27.34 45.26
CA PHE A 132 7.97 -26.63 46.54
C PHE A 132 7.74 -25.10 46.46
N VAL A 133 7.85 -24.49 45.28
CA VAL A 133 7.62 -23.03 45.06
C VAL A 133 6.13 -22.67 45.12
N LYS A 134 5.26 -23.68 45.17
CA LYS A 134 3.81 -23.58 44.98
C LYS A 134 3.11 -22.83 46.12
N ASP A 135 3.59 -22.97 47.36
CA ASP A 135 2.96 -22.33 48.52
C ASP A 135 3.45 -20.89 48.72
N TYR A 136 4.72 -20.62 48.42
CA TYR A 136 5.32 -19.28 48.53
C TYR A 136 4.82 -18.33 47.43
N ILE A 137 4.64 -18.85 46.21
CA ILE A 137 4.04 -18.11 45.10
C ILE A 137 2.61 -17.70 45.43
N LYS A 138 1.81 -18.59 46.03
CA LYS A 138 0.40 -18.32 46.32
C LYS A 138 0.23 -17.09 47.22
N THR A 139 0.98 -17.02 48.31
CA THR A 139 0.91 -15.91 49.28
C THR A 139 1.31 -14.57 48.66
N ILE A 140 2.30 -14.57 47.78
CA ILE A 140 2.78 -13.34 47.17
C ILE A 140 1.82 -12.89 46.07
N ILE A 141 1.31 -13.82 45.26
CA ILE A 141 0.33 -13.53 44.21
C ILE A 141 -0.96 -12.93 44.79
N GLU A 142 -1.44 -13.45 45.92
CA GLU A 142 -2.60 -12.89 46.64
C GLU A 142 -2.33 -11.47 47.14
N ALA A 143 -1.12 -11.17 47.64
CA ALA A 143 -0.72 -9.84 48.10
C ALA A 143 -0.70 -8.78 46.98
N PHE A 144 -0.53 -9.20 45.72
CA PHE A 144 -0.54 -8.34 44.54
C PHE A 144 -1.91 -8.27 43.84
N GLY A 145 -2.96 -8.83 44.45
CA GLY A 145 -4.32 -8.77 43.90
C GLY A 145 -4.58 -9.77 42.78
N TYR A 146 -3.92 -10.94 42.83
CA TYR A 146 -4.13 -12.04 41.90
C TYR A 146 -4.56 -13.30 42.63
N SER A 147 -5.33 -14.16 41.95
CA SER A 147 -5.58 -15.53 42.40
C SER A 147 -4.83 -16.52 41.53
N MET A 148 -4.37 -17.62 42.12
CA MET A 148 -3.65 -18.68 41.41
C MET A 148 -4.45 -19.98 41.41
N SER A 149 -4.70 -20.52 40.23
CA SER A 149 -5.17 -21.89 40.01
C SER A 149 -4.15 -22.69 39.20
N LYS A 150 -4.36 -24.00 39.16
CA LYS A 150 -3.53 -24.93 38.39
C LYS A 150 -4.41 -25.93 37.69
N ARG A 151 -3.98 -26.30 36.49
CA ARG A 151 -4.56 -27.42 35.76
C ARG A 151 -3.46 -28.24 35.10
N ASN A 152 -3.75 -29.50 34.83
CA ASN A 152 -2.88 -30.35 34.04
C ASN A 152 -3.41 -30.42 32.60
N TYR A 153 -2.50 -30.39 31.64
CA TYR A 153 -2.80 -30.59 30.24
C TYR A 153 -1.72 -31.46 29.60
N GLU A 154 -2.10 -32.63 29.08
CA GLU A 154 -1.18 -33.62 28.48
C GLU A 154 0.05 -33.92 29.36
N GLY A 155 -0.16 -34.06 30.67
CA GLY A 155 0.92 -34.34 31.62
C GLY A 155 1.76 -33.12 32.01
N THR A 156 1.46 -31.94 31.48
CA THR A 156 2.16 -30.68 31.75
C THR A 156 1.33 -29.80 32.68
N GLU A 157 1.95 -29.25 33.73
CA GLU A 157 1.29 -28.32 34.65
C GLU A 157 1.17 -26.93 34.01
N ILE A 158 -0.04 -26.39 33.99
CA ILE A 158 -0.34 -25.00 33.62
C ILE A 158 -0.71 -24.26 34.91
N ILE A 159 -0.01 -23.16 35.17
CA ILE A 159 -0.31 -22.23 36.24
C ILE A 159 -1.16 -21.10 35.65
N GLU A 160 -2.29 -20.84 36.28
CA GLU A 160 -3.25 -19.81 35.86
C GLU A 160 -3.28 -18.70 36.89
N LEU A 161 -2.92 -17.50 36.45
CA LEU A 161 -2.82 -16.32 37.30
C LEU A 161 -3.90 -15.33 36.90
N THR A 162 -4.92 -15.20 37.74
CA THR A 162 -6.09 -14.38 37.47
C THR A 162 -6.00 -13.05 38.21
N ASP A 163 -6.00 -11.94 37.49
CA ASP A 163 -6.09 -10.60 38.09
C ASP A 163 -7.46 -10.44 38.77
N ILE A 164 -7.50 -10.12 40.07
CA ILE A 164 -8.76 -10.01 40.83
C ILE A 164 -9.55 -8.76 40.39
N LYS A 165 -8.89 -7.73 39.83
CA LYS A 165 -9.52 -6.50 39.34
C LYS A 165 -10.00 -6.62 37.89
N THR A 166 -9.18 -7.16 36.99
CA THR A 166 -9.52 -7.25 35.55
C THR A 166 -10.15 -8.57 35.15
N LEU A 167 -10.00 -9.62 35.96
CA LEU A 167 -10.39 -11.01 35.69
C LEU A 167 -9.66 -11.62 34.48
N GLU A 168 -8.59 -10.99 34.00
CA GLU A 168 -7.75 -11.54 32.94
C GLU A 168 -6.85 -12.64 33.53
N VAL A 169 -6.69 -13.72 32.75
CA VAL A 169 -5.93 -14.90 33.17
C VAL A 169 -4.67 -15.00 32.33
N LEU A 170 -3.54 -15.08 33.02
CA LEU A 170 -2.26 -15.40 32.44
C LEU A 170 -1.97 -16.89 32.64
N TYR A 171 -1.61 -17.56 31.55
CA TYR A 171 -1.25 -18.96 31.53
C TYR A 171 0.26 -19.11 31.43
N ILE A 172 0.83 -19.87 32.37
CA ILE A 172 2.26 -20.14 32.45
C ILE A 172 2.50 -21.64 32.45
N THR A 173 3.55 -22.08 31.77
CA THR A 173 4.10 -23.42 31.95
C THR A 173 5.63 -23.43 31.85
N PHE A 174 6.22 -24.53 32.33
CA PHE A 174 7.64 -24.81 32.24
C PHE A 174 7.85 -26.13 31.51
N ILE A 175 8.61 -26.13 30.42
CA ILE A 175 8.92 -27.31 29.62
C ILE A 175 10.42 -27.40 29.46
N ASP A 176 11.06 -28.39 30.12
CA ASP A 176 12.51 -28.46 30.22
C ASP A 176 13.07 -27.07 30.57
N ASN A 177 14.15 -26.56 29.99
CA ASN A 177 14.69 -25.21 30.25
C ASN A 177 13.78 -24.01 29.83
N LEU A 178 12.59 -24.22 29.28
CA LEU A 178 11.78 -23.15 28.72
C LEU A 178 10.73 -22.66 29.70
N PHE A 179 10.71 -21.35 29.93
CA PHE A 179 9.56 -20.65 30.49
C PHE A 179 8.65 -20.18 29.36
N ILE A 180 7.35 -20.47 29.48
CA ILE A 180 6.36 -20.15 28.44
C ILE A 180 5.18 -19.43 29.10
N GLY A 181 4.80 -18.27 28.55
CA GLY A 181 3.69 -17.45 29.05
C GLY A 181 2.82 -16.90 27.93
N THR A 182 1.51 -16.82 28.17
CA THR A 182 0.52 -16.20 27.26
C THR A 182 -0.79 -15.89 27.99
N TYR A 183 -1.59 -14.96 27.48
CA TYR A 183 -2.94 -14.67 27.95
C TYR A 183 -4.02 -15.52 27.26
N SER A 184 -3.62 -16.39 26.33
CA SER A 184 -4.54 -17.26 25.61
C SER A 184 -4.47 -18.71 26.12
N PRO A 185 -5.57 -19.28 26.65
CA PRO A 185 -5.61 -20.68 27.08
C PRO A 185 -5.42 -21.65 25.92
N ILE A 186 -5.84 -21.27 24.72
CA ILE A 186 -5.67 -22.09 23.52
C ILE A 186 -4.21 -22.09 23.09
N LEU A 187 -3.52 -20.95 23.22
CA LEU A 187 -2.15 -20.81 22.74
C LEU A 187 -1.14 -21.55 23.64
N ILE A 188 -1.33 -21.53 24.96
CA ILE A 188 -0.50 -22.32 25.89
C ILE A 188 -0.63 -23.82 25.60
N GLU A 189 -1.83 -24.28 25.28
CA GLU A 189 -2.11 -25.68 24.93
C GLU A 189 -1.48 -26.08 23.59
N LYS A 190 -1.54 -25.20 22.58
CA LYS A 190 -0.85 -25.40 21.30
C LYS A 190 0.67 -25.52 21.50
N SER A 191 1.25 -24.68 22.34
CA SER A 191 2.67 -24.73 22.67
C SER A 191 3.07 -26.07 23.30
N ILE A 192 2.30 -26.56 24.28
CA ILE A 192 2.52 -27.88 24.91
C ILE A 192 2.43 -29.01 23.89
N LYS A 193 1.42 -29.00 23.01
CA LYS A 193 1.23 -30.02 21.96
C LYS A 193 2.34 -30.06 20.93
N GLN A 194 3.00 -28.94 20.67
CA GLN A 194 4.02 -28.83 19.63
C GLN A 194 5.44 -29.12 20.13
N LYS A 195 5.66 -29.15 21.45
CA LYS A 195 6.99 -29.25 22.08
C LYS A 195 7.89 -30.33 21.47
N ASP A 196 7.35 -31.49 21.08
CA ASP A 196 8.12 -32.62 20.56
C ASP A 196 8.04 -32.81 19.03
N LYS A 197 7.35 -31.93 18.29
CA LYS A 197 7.22 -32.03 16.83
C LYS A 197 8.39 -31.42 16.07
N GLU A 198 8.99 -30.35 16.62
CA GLU A 198 10.11 -29.62 16.04
C GLU A 198 9.80 -28.98 14.67
N ASN A 199 8.54 -28.53 14.45
CA ASN A 199 8.07 -28.04 13.15
C ASN A 199 8.96 -26.95 12.55
N TRP A 200 9.34 -25.93 13.33
CA TRP A 200 10.23 -24.85 12.87
C TRP A 200 11.65 -25.33 12.55
N ILE A 201 12.17 -26.28 13.32
CA ILE A 201 13.53 -26.80 13.15
C ILE A 201 13.62 -27.71 11.91
N LYS A 202 12.57 -28.48 11.65
CA LYS A 202 12.48 -29.39 10.49
C LYS A 202 11.98 -28.72 9.22
N ASN A 203 11.43 -27.51 9.30
CA ASN A 203 10.95 -26.77 8.14
C ASN A 203 12.14 -26.23 7.33
N THR A 204 12.46 -26.92 6.23
CA THR A 204 13.59 -26.59 5.35
C THR A 204 13.50 -25.18 4.78
N GLU A 205 12.29 -24.68 4.50
CA GLU A 205 12.09 -23.34 3.94
C GLU A 205 12.34 -22.25 4.98
N PHE A 206 11.89 -22.46 6.21
CA PHE A 206 12.22 -21.56 7.31
C PHE A 206 13.73 -21.59 7.61
N GLN A 207 14.34 -22.78 7.68
CA GLN A 207 15.77 -22.93 7.94
C GLN A 207 16.63 -22.28 6.84
N ALA A 208 16.20 -22.33 5.58
CA ALA A 208 16.90 -21.72 4.45
C ALA A 208 17.06 -20.19 4.60
N VAL A 209 16.07 -19.50 5.19
CA VAL A 209 16.20 -18.04 5.44
C VAL A 209 16.78 -17.73 6.81
N ALA A 210 16.42 -18.51 7.84
CA ALA A 210 16.89 -18.28 9.21
C ALA A 210 18.38 -18.58 9.38
N GLY A 211 18.93 -19.53 8.63
CA GLY A 211 20.35 -19.90 8.66
C GLY A 211 21.29 -18.82 8.11
N GLU A 212 20.78 -17.92 7.26
CA GLU A 212 21.57 -16.87 6.61
C GLU A 212 21.74 -15.60 7.47
N ILE A 213 20.94 -15.44 8.53
CA ILE A 213 21.00 -14.25 9.38
C ILE A 213 21.89 -14.49 10.61
N GLY A 214 22.88 -13.61 10.79
CA GLY A 214 23.85 -13.65 11.88
C GLY A 214 23.40 -13.02 13.20
N SER A 215 24.37 -12.50 13.96
CA SER A 215 24.15 -11.95 15.31
C SER A 215 23.34 -10.66 15.33
N LYS A 216 22.41 -10.59 16.29
CA LYS A 216 21.39 -9.55 16.51
C LYS A 216 22.00 -8.15 16.73
N LYS A 217 21.58 -7.15 15.96
CA LYS A 217 21.80 -5.71 16.29
C LYS A 217 20.76 -5.21 17.29
N LEU A 218 19.47 -5.26 16.93
CA LEU A 218 18.34 -4.98 17.82
C LEU A 218 17.55 -6.25 18.16
N PHE A 219 16.99 -6.91 17.14
CA PHE A 219 16.36 -8.23 17.24
C PHE A 219 16.33 -8.91 15.87
N ASN A 220 16.17 -10.23 15.85
CA ASN A 220 15.85 -10.95 14.62
C ASN A 220 14.32 -11.03 14.46
N PHE A 221 13.84 -10.88 13.23
CA PHE A 221 12.43 -10.90 12.88
C PHE A 221 12.19 -11.96 11.81
N TYR A 222 11.37 -12.95 12.12
CA TYR A 222 10.97 -14.01 11.21
C TYR A 222 9.50 -13.84 10.85
N PHE A 223 9.17 -13.94 9.57
CA PHE A 223 7.82 -13.67 9.07
C PHE A 223 7.31 -14.81 8.20
N ASN A 224 6.08 -15.26 8.45
CA ASN A 224 5.38 -16.31 7.70
C ASN A 224 4.26 -15.70 6.87
N TYR A 225 4.49 -15.57 5.56
CA TYR A 225 3.57 -14.86 4.66
C TYR A 225 2.27 -15.62 4.40
N SER A 226 2.25 -16.95 4.60
CA SER A 226 1.05 -17.77 4.41
C SER A 226 -0.12 -17.39 5.32
N LEU A 227 0.16 -16.69 6.43
CA LEU A 227 -0.83 -16.28 7.43
C LEU A 227 -1.20 -14.80 7.32
N VAL A 228 -0.56 -14.05 6.41
CA VAL A 228 -0.78 -12.60 6.23
C VAL A 228 -2.23 -12.27 5.91
N PRO A 229 -2.95 -12.99 5.02
CA PRO A 229 -4.35 -12.65 4.74
C PRO A 229 -5.22 -12.68 5.98
N LYS A 230 -5.08 -13.72 6.81
CA LYS A 230 -5.81 -13.86 8.08
C LYS A 230 -5.39 -12.81 9.09
N PHE A 231 -4.09 -12.54 9.22
CA PHE A 231 -3.58 -11.53 10.13
C PHE A 231 -4.06 -10.13 9.77
N MET A 232 -4.14 -9.80 8.48
CA MET A 232 -4.61 -8.50 8.01
C MET A 232 -6.11 -8.26 8.28
N GLN A 233 -6.93 -9.31 8.43
CA GLN A 233 -8.34 -9.20 8.83
C GLN A 233 -8.52 -8.62 10.25
N CYS A 234 -7.48 -8.62 11.09
CA CYS A 234 -7.50 -7.91 12.38
C CYS A 234 -7.56 -6.38 12.23
N TYR A 235 -7.14 -5.86 11.07
CA TYR A 235 -6.99 -4.42 10.83
C TYR A 235 -7.87 -3.93 9.68
N LEU A 236 -8.26 -4.81 8.76
CA LEU A 236 -9.03 -4.49 7.56
C LEU A 236 -10.46 -5.05 7.68
N SER A 237 -11.44 -4.26 7.23
CA SER A 237 -12.85 -4.66 7.17
C SER A 237 -13.16 -5.63 6.02
N GLU A 238 -12.28 -5.71 5.03
CA GLU A 238 -12.40 -6.54 3.83
C GLU A 238 -11.10 -7.28 3.55
N GLU A 239 -11.17 -8.37 2.79
CA GLU A 239 -9.96 -9.04 2.30
C GLU A 239 -9.12 -8.11 1.44
N SER A 240 -7.79 -8.23 1.60
CA SER A 240 -6.83 -7.46 0.83
C SER A 240 -6.25 -8.30 -0.29
N ASP A 241 -6.52 -7.92 -1.53
CA ASP A 241 -5.90 -8.53 -2.72
C ASP A 241 -4.36 -8.52 -2.65
N LEU A 242 -3.79 -7.47 -2.03
CA LEU A 242 -2.36 -7.35 -1.81
C LEU A 242 -1.86 -8.37 -0.79
N ALA A 243 -2.56 -8.54 0.34
CA ALA A 243 -2.23 -9.54 1.34
C ALA A 243 -2.30 -10.96 0.74
N ASN A 244 -3.34 -11.24 -0.04
CA ASN A 244 -3.52 -12.49 -0.76
C ASN A 244 -2.37 -12.72 -1.75
N SER A 245 -2.02 -11.70 -2.55
CA SER A 245 -0.93 -11.79 -3.53
C SER A 245 0.44 -11.98 -2.87
N LEU A 246 0.74 -11.31 -1.76
CA LEU A 246 2.00 -11.51 -1.04
C LEU A 246 2.10 -12.92 -0.47
N SER A 247 1.00 -13.43 0.11
CA SER A 247 0.94 -14.78 0.68
C SER A 247 1.15 -15.89 -0.35
N SER A 248 0.83 -15.63 -1.62
CA SER A 248 1.04 -16.58 -2.70
C SER A 248 2.44 -16.50 -3.31
N ILE A 249 3.14 -15.36 -3.20
CA ILE A 249 4.44 -15.15 -3.86
C ILE A 249 5.63 -15.36 -2.92
N ILE A 250 5.46 -15.17 -1.62
CA ILE A 250 6.53 -15.26 -0.62
C ILE A 250 6.15 -16.30 0.45
N LYS A 251 7.12 -17.08 0.96
CA LYS A 251 6.88 -18.03 2.07
C LYS A 251 7.35 -17.48 3.40
N PHE A 252 8.67 -17.31 3.53
CA PHE A 252 9.31 -16.82 4.73
C PHE A 252 10.29 -15.69 4.42
N SER A 253 10.41 -14.77 5.37
CA SER A 253 11.56 -13.88 5.46
C SER A 253 12.17 -13.96 6.85
N ALA A 254 13.48 -13.83 6.93
CA ALA A 254 14.22 -13.70 8.17
C ALA A 254 15.08 -12.43 8.08
N PHE A 255 15.00 -11.57 9.08
CA PHE A 255 15.68 -10.27 9.09
C PHE A 255 16.44 -10.05 10.38
N ASN A 256 17.62 -9.43 10.28
CA ASN A 256 18.19 -8.65 11.37
C ASN A 256 17.57 -7.26 11.32
N VAL A 257 17.01 -6.82 12.44
CA VAL A 257 16.41 -5.49 12.58
C VAL A 257 17.36 -4.57 13.32
N ASN A 258 17.42 -3.31 12.87
CA ASN A 258 18.23 -2.26 13.47
C ASN A 258 17.50 -0.92 13.43
N LEU A 259 17.74 -0.07 14.42
CA LEU A 259 17.19 1.28 14.50
C LEU A 259 18.33 2.26 14.75
N GLU A 260 18.65 3.06 13.73
CA GLU A 260 19.71 4.09 13.79
C GLU A 260 19.20 5.35 13.09
N ASN A 261 19.45 6.54 13.65
CA ASN A 261 19.08 7.83 13.05
C ASN A 261 17.59 7.94 12.64
N GLU A 262 16.67 7.41 13.44
CA GLU A 262 15.22 7.36 13.13
C GLU A 262 14.88 6.57 11.84
N GLN A 263 15.80 5.69 11.42
CA GLN A 263 15.59 4.74 10.34
C GLN A 263 15.52 3.32 10.90
N LEU A 264 14.39 2.67 10.65
CA LEU A 264 14.21 1.25 10.94
C LEU A 264 14.65 0.45 9.71
N SER A 265 15.67 -0.37 9.88
CA SER A 265 16.23 -1.21 8.81
C SER A 265 16.07 -2.69 9.11
N PHE A 266 15.71 -3.45 8.09
CA PHE A 266 15.60 -4.89 8.09
C PHE A 266 16.52 -5.43 7.01
N SER A 267 17.47 -6.28 7.37
CA SER A 267 18.41 -6.89 6.44
C SER A 267 18.46 -8.40 6.65
N GLY A 268 18.21 -9.17 5.61
CA GLY A 268 18.24 -10.63 5.68
C GLY A 268 17.82 -11.29 4.39
N TYR A 269 17.06 -12.38 4.48
CA TYR A 269 16.76 -13.24 3.34
C TYR A 269 15.28 -13.58 3.24
N THR A 270 14.81 -13.71 2.00
CA THR A 270 13.44 -14.10 1.66
C THR A 270 13.47 -15.27 0.68
N ASN A 271 12.54 -16.20 0.85
CA ASN A 271 12.32 -17.28 -0.11
C ASN A 271 10.92 -17.21 -0.74
N ILE A 272 10.87 -17.73 -1.96
CA ILE A 272 9.66 -17.78 -2.77
C ILE A 272 9.26 -19.25 -3.02
N PRO A 273 7.97 -19.58 -3.15
CA PRO A 273 7.54 -20.92 -3.52
C PRO A 273 8.02 -21.31 -4.93
N ASP A 274 8.38 -22.58 -5.11
CA ASP A 274 8.75 -23.10 -6.44
C ASP A 274 7.57 -23.17 -7.42
N SER A 275 6.36 -23.35 -6.92
CA SER A 275 5.17 -23.58 -7.74
C SER A 275 4.51 -22.31 -8.25
N VAL A 276 5.08 -21.12 -8.00
CA VAL A 276 4.41 -19.84 -8.24
C VAL A 276 5.00 -19.12 -9.43
N SER A 277 4.14 -18.80 -10.39
CA SER A 277 4.51 -17.93 -11.51
C SER A 277 4.37 -16.48 -11.07
N SER A 278 5.51 -15.79 -10.99
CA SER A 278 5.58 -14.39 -10.60
C SER A 278 6.83 -13.74 -11.21
N TYR A 279 6.88 -12.41 -11.25
CA TYR A 279 8.10 -11.69 -11.63
C TYR A 279 9.27 -12.02 -10.70
N LEU A 280 9.00 -12.26 -9.41
CA LEU A 280 10.06 -12.65 -8.47
C LEU A 280 10.61 -14.04 -8.79
N LYS A 281 9.77 -15.00 -9.21
CA LYS A 281 10.27 -16.30 -9.69
C LYS A 281 11.07 -16.16 -10.99
N ALA A 282 10.65 -15.27 -11.89
CA ALA A 282 11.39 -15.00 -13.12
C ALA A 282 12.77 -14.35 -12.87
N LEU A 283 12.90 -13.58 -11.79
CA LEU A 283 14.14 -12.94 -11.35
C LEU A 283 14.98 -13.82 -10.42
N SER A 284 14.45 -14.97 -9.97
CA SER A 284 15.18 -15.91 -9.11
C SER A 284 16.27 -16.60 -9.92
N GLY A 285 17.50 -16.56 -9.40
CA GLY A 285 18.70 -17.02 -10.09
C GLY A 285 19.24 -16.08 -11.16
N VAL A 286 18.60 -14.92 -11.39
CA VAL A 286 19.07 -13.93 -12.37
C VAL A 286 20.02 -12.95 -11.69
N ASP A 287 21.20 -12.72 -12.28
CA ASP A 287 22.20 -11.84 -11.69
C ASP A 287 21.67 -10.39 -11.51
N PRO A 288 21.87 -9.79 -10.33
CA PRO A 288 21.43 -8.42 -10.03
C PRO A 288 22.00 -7.35 -10.97
N GLY A 289 21.13 -6.51 -11.54
CA GLY A 289 21.51 -5.39 -12.40
C GLY A 289 21.64 -4.04 -11.68
N LYS A 290 22.12 -3.01 -12.37
CA LYS A 290 22.19 -1.63 -11.84
C LYS A 290 20.94 -0.82 -12.22
N SER A 291 20.43 -0.03 -11.29
CA SER A 291 19.34 0.91 -11.57
C SER A 291 19.92 2.29 -11.87
N ASP A 292 19.47 2.93 -12.96
CA ASP A 292 19.84 4.31 -13.34
C ASP A 292 18.61 5.15 -13.75
N GLY A 293 17.41 4.55 -13.82
CA GLY A 293 16.18 5.23 -14.27
C GLY A 293 15.79 6.41 -13.40
N TYR A 294 16.18 6.41 -12.12
CA TYR A 294 15.96 7.53 -11.19
C TYR A 294 16.65 8.82 -11.64
N LYS A 295 17.67 8.74 -12.51
CA LYS A 295 18.36 9.92 -13.05
C LYS A 295 17.48 10.77 -13.95
N ILE A 296 16.54 10.14 -14.65
CA ILE A 296 15.59 10.81 -15.54
C ILE A 296 14.16 10.85 -14.96
N ALA A 297 13.90 10.09 -13.90
CA ALA A 297 12.65 10.11 -13.15
C ALA A 297 12.43 11.51 -12.55
N SER A 298 11.25 12.10 -12.79
CA SER A 298 10.85 13.36 -12.16
C SER A 298 10.95 13.29 -10.63
N ASP A 299 11.35 14.39 -9.98
CA ASP A 299 11.34 14.54 -8.54
C ASP A 299 9.93 14.54 -7.92
N LYS A 300 8.87 14.50 -8.74
CA LYS A 300 7.47 14.29 -8.32
C LYS A 300 7.08 12.82 -8.29
N SER A 301 8.01 11.90 -8.51
CA SER A 301 7.76 10.47 -8.44
C SER A 301 7.37 10.04 -7.03
N ALA A 302 6.13 9.59 -6.86
CA ALA A 302 5.59 9.02 -5.63
C ALA A 302 6.02 7.56 -5.43
N LEU A 303 6.16 6.82 -6.53
CA LEU A 303 6.67 5.45 -6.57
C LEU A 303 7.71 5.35 -7.67
N TYR A 304 8.84 4.73 -7.32
CA TYR A 304 9.84 4.25 -8.24
C TYR A 304 10.04 2.76 -8.00
N LEU A 305 9.61 1.91 -8.92
CA LEU A 305 9.84 0.46 -8.88
C LEU A 305 10.74 0.09 -10.04
N SER A 306 11.93 -0.41 -9.78
CA SER A 306 12.88 -0.84 -10.80
C SER A 306 13.04 -2.36 -10.75
N MET A 307 12.91 -3.01 -11.90
CA MET A 307 13.36 -4.37 -12.14
C MET A 307 14.66 -4.32 -12.93
N CYS A 308 15.72 -4.90 -12.37
CA CYS A 308 17.06 -4.88 -12.91
C CYS A 308 17.59 -6.31 -13.10
N PHE A 309 18.46 -6.48 -14.08
CA PHE A 309 19.06 -7.76 -14.46
C PHE A 309 20.34 -7.48 -15.25
N GLU A 310 21.34 -8.36 -15.21
CA GLU A 310 22.52 -8.21 -16.07
C GLU A 310 22.21 -8.52 -17.54
N ASP A 311 21.41 -9.56 -17.80
CA ASP A 311 20.90 -9.89 -19.15
C ASP A 311 19.37 -9.98 -19.17
N PHE A 312 18.75 -9.09 -19.95
CA PHE A 312 17.30 -9.10 -20.18
C PHE A 312 16.78 -10.44 -20.71
N ASN A 313 17.56 -11.12 -21.55
CA ASN A 313 17.09 -12.34 -22.22
C ASN A 313 16.88 -13.48 -21.22
N GLU A 314 17.70 -13.55 -20.18
CA GLU A 314 17.58 -14.54 -19.12
C GLU A 314 16.29 -14.33 -18.32
N PHE A 315 16.07 -13.11 -17.83
CA PHE A 315 14.83 -12.72 -17.16
C PHE A 315 13.60 -13.01 -18.03
N TYR A 316 13.65 -12.60 -19.31
CA TYR A 316 12.51 -12.72 -20.22
C TYR A 316 12.16 -14.19 -20.52
N LYS A 317 13.17 -15.05 -20.69
CA LYS A 317 12.99 -16.50 -20.84
C LYS A 317 12.33 -17.11 -19.60
N ASN A 318 12.79 -16.73 -18.40
CA ASN A 318 12.21 -17.21 -17.15
C ASN A 318 10.75 -16.73 -16.98
N LEU A 319 10.48 -15.47 -17.32
CA LEU A 319 9.15 -14.86 -17.25
C LEU A 319 8.14 -15.59 -18.16
N THR A 320 8.53 -15.82 -19.41
CA THR A 320 7.67 -16.50 -20.40
C THR A 320 7.45 -17.97 -20.05
N THR A 321 8.45 -18.65 -19.48
CA THR A 321 8.30 -20.01 -18.96
C THR A 321 7.29 -20.07 -17.80
N ALA A 322 7.35 -19.10 -16.88
CA ALA A 322 6.43 -19.02 -15.75
C ALA A 322 4.97 -18.79 -16.20
N PHE A 323 4.73 -17.82 -17.09
CA PHE A 323 3.37 -17.50 -17.56
C PHE A 323 2.73 -18.59 -18.44
N SER A 324 3.53 -19.39 -19.15
CA SER A 324 3.01 -20.55 -19.89
C SER A 324 2.51 -21.65 -18.95
N ALA A 325 3.22 -21.93 -17.86
CA ALA A 325 2.82 -22.96 -16.90
C ALA A 325 1.45 -22.70 -16.23
N GLU A 326 1.08 -21.45 -15.98
CA GLU A 326 -0.21 -21.08 -15.35
C GLU A 326 -1.44 -21.27 -16.24
N ASN A 327 -1.30 -21.07 -17.56
CA ASN A 327 -2.45 -21.09 -18.48
C ASN A 327 -2.74 -22.48 -19.07
N GLY A 328 -1.97 -23.51 -18.67
CA GLY A 328 -2.04 -24.84 -19.27
C GLY A 328 -1.56 -24.89 -20.74
N GLU A 329 -1.03 -23.78 -21.26
CA GLU A 329 -0.45 -23.65 -22.60
C GLU A 329 1.06 -23.85 -22.54
N GLN A 330 1.62 -24.69 -23.42
CA GLN A 330 3.06 -24.91 -23.43
C GLN A 330 3.79 -23.67 -23.99
N TYR A 331 5.03 -23.42 -23.57
CA TYR A 331 5.89 -22.34 -24.11
C TYR A 331 5.94 -22.30 -25.66
N GLU A 332 5.73 -23.45 -26.31
CA GLU A 332 5.58 -23.55 -27.76
C GLU A 332 4.39 -22.75 -28.33
N ASP A 333 3.28 -22.64 -27.61
CA ASP A 333 2.08 -21.93 -28.04
C ASP A 333 2.25 -20.41 -27.96
N TYR A 334 2.96 -19.94 -26.93
CA TYR A 334 3.44 -18.56 -26.85
C TYR A 334 4.32 -18.21 -28.06
N ASN A 335 5.30 -19.06 -28.40
CA ASN A 335 6.15 -18.85 -29.57
C ASN A 335 5.37 -18.84 -30.89
N LYS A 336 4.31 -19.65 -31.01
CA LYS A 336 3.39 -19.60 -32.18
C LYS A 336 2.64 -18.27 -32.25
N MET A 337 2.18 -17.72 -31.11
CA MET A 337 1.54 -16.40 -31.04
C MET A 337 2.49 -15.28 -31.48
N VAL A 338 3.72 -15.26 -30.95
CA VAL A 338 4.77 -14.30 -31.34
C VAL A 338 4.99 -14.34 -32.85
N LYS A 339 5.23 -15.53 -33.42
CA LYS A 339 5.45 -15.70 -34.87
C LYS A 339 4.27 -15.25 -35.72
N LYS A 340 3.03 -15.48 -35.26
CA LYS A 340 1.81 -14.99 -35.95
C LYS A 340 1.79 -13.47 -35.98
N LEU A 341 2.13 -12.82 -34.88
CA LEU A 341 2.17 -11.36 -34.79
C LEU A 341 3.28 -10.77 -35.65
N GLU A 342 4.49 -11.33 -35.59
CA GLU A 342 5.61 -10.94 -36.45
C GLU A 342 5.26 -11.02 -37.93
N LYS A 343 4.62 -12.13 -38.35
CA LYS A 343 4.14 -12.30 -39.73
C LYS A 343 3.07 -11.28 -40.10
N PHE A 344 2.13 -10.99 -39.20
CA PHE A 344 1.05 -10.04 -39.43
C PHE A 344 1.58 -8.60 -39.60
N LEU A 345 2.46 -8.18 -38.71
CA LEU A 345 3.05 -6.84 -38.73
C LEU A 345 4.19 -6.71 -39.76
N LYS A 346 4.80 -7.83 -40.19
CA LYS A 346 6.07 -7.87 -40.95
C LYS A 346 7.21 -7.20 -40.19
N VAL A 347 7.40 -7.62 -38.95
CA VAL A 347 8.43 -7.16 -38.01
C VAL A 347 9.18 -8.36 -37.44
N ASN A 348 10.36 -8.13 -36.88
CA ASN A 348 11.08 -9.11 -36.06
C ASN A 348 11.18 -8.52 -34.65
N LEU A 349 10.42 -9.03 -33.69
CA LEU A 349 10.30 -8.40 -32.37
C LEU A 349 11.60 -8.49 -31.57
N ASN A 350 12.45 -9.48 -31.84
CA ASN A 350 13.77 -9.55 -31.26
C ASN A 350 14.65 -8.38 -31.72
N ASN A 351 14.61 -8.01 -33.00
CA ASN A 351 15.40 -6.90 -33.52
C ASN A 351 14.73 -5.54 -33.26
N ASP A 352 13.40 -5.48 -33.36
CA ASP A 352 12.64 -4.22 -33.35
C ASP A 352 12.24 -3.77 -31.93
N PHE A 353 12.23 -4.68 -30.94
CA PHE A 353 11.79 -4.37 -29.57
C PHE A 353 12.67 -4.98 -28.48
N PHE A 354 12.84 -6.31 -28.42
CA PHE A 354 13.49 -6.95 -27.28
C PHE A 354 15.02 -6.80 -27.25
N GLY A 355 15.67 -6.77 -28.41
CA GLY A 355 17.13 -6.85 -28.52
C GLY A 355 17.86 -5.62 -28.00
N TRP A 356 17.23 -4.44 -28.08
CA TRP A 356 17.81 -3.20 -27.57
C TRP A 356 17.59 -3.01 -26.07
N ILE A 357 16.69 -3.78 -25.42
CA ILE A 357 16.44 -3.67 -23.98
C ILE A 357 17.74 -3.98 -23.24
N GLY A 358 18.16 -3.04 -22.41
CA GLY A 358 19.36 -3.09 -21.60
C GLY A 358 19.13 -3.83 -20.30
N ASN A 359 19.42 -3.18 -19.18
CA ASN A 359 19.56 -3.86 -17.88
C ASN A 359 18.50 -3.44 -16.85
N GLU A 360 17.50 -2.64 -17.26
CA GLU A 360 16.50 -2.07 -16.35
C GLU A 360 15.14 -1.81 -17.04
N ILE A 361 14.07 -2.16 -16.32
CA ILE A 361 12.70 -1.74 -16.58
C ILE A 361 12.16 -1.10 -15.29
N ALA A 362 11.92 0.21 -15.30
CA ALA A 362 11.42 0.95 -14.15
C ALA A 362 9.99 1.47 -14.36
N PHE A 363 9.16 1.33 -13.34
CA PHE A 363 7.82 1.88 -13.24
C PHE A 363 7.85 3.13 -12.37
N ILE A 364 7.22 4.18 -12.89
CA ILE A 364 7.10 5.46 -12.19
C ILE A 364 5.63 5.82 -12.05
N LYS A 365 5.26 6.15 -10.82
CA LYS A 365 4.00 6.82 -10.51
C LYS A 365 4.31 8.25 -10.11
N LEU A 366 3.89 9.22 -10.92
CA LEU A 366 4.00 10.63 -10.55
C LEU A 366 2.88 11.01 -9.58
N ARG A 367 3.14 11.98 -8.71
CA ARG A 367 2.10 12.65 -7.93
C ARG A 367 1.02 13.20 -8.89
N PRO A 368 -0.29 13.00 -8.62
CA PRO A 368 -1.33 13.60 -9.43
C PRO A 368 -1.25 15.13 -9.30
N VAL A 369 -1.12 15.82 -10.43
CA VAL A 369 -1.18 17.28 -10.55
C VAL A 369 -2.23 17.64 -11.60
N ALA A 370 -2.58 18.92 -11.76
CA ALA A 370 -3.68 19.37 -12.63
C ALA A 370 -3.70 18.76 -14.06
N ASN A 371 -2.56 18.33 -14.60
CA ASN A 371 -2.43 17.71 -15.92
C ASN A 371 -2.28 16.18 -15.92
N SER A 372 -1.94 15.55 -14.78
CA SER A 372 -1.71 14.11 -14.65
C SER A 372 -2.87 13.44 -13.91
N LYS A 373 -3.40 12.37 -14.49
CA LYS A 373 -4.55 11.67 -13.92
C LYS A 373 -4.08 10.60 -12.96
N GLU A 374 -4.94 10.31 -11.98
CA GLU A 374 -4.73 9.24 -11.02
C GLU A 374 -4.41 7.89 -11.70
N GLY A 375 -5.04 7.57 -12.84
CA GLY A 375 -4.79 6.35 -13.61
C GLY A 375 -3.47 6.31 -14.41
N ASP A 376 -2.71 7.40 -14.46
CA ASP A 376 -1.53 7.51 -15.31
C ASP A 376 -0.38 6.66 -14.76
N VAL A 377 0.34 5.98 -15.66
CA VAL A 377 1.50 5.14 -15.34
C VAL A 377 2.56 5.37 -16.41
N SER A 378 3.81 5.51 -15.97
CA SER A 378 4.96 5.63 -16.87
C SER A 378 5.94 4.49 -16.63
N ILE A 379 6.56 4.02 -17.71
CA ILE A 379 7.58 2.96 -17.68
C ILE A 379 8.81 3.45 -18.43
N LEU A 380 9.97 3.25 -17.84
CA LEU A 380 11.28 3.57 -18.38
C LEU A 380 11.96 2.25 -18.72
N ILE A 381 12.28 2.04 -19.99
CA ILE A 381 13.04 0.87 -20.42
C ILE A 381 14.42 1.35 -20.83
N ASN A 382 15.44 0.89 -20.12
CA ASN A 382 16.83 1.16 -20.47
C ASN A 382 17.17 0.51 -21.82
N ALA A 383 17.89 1.23 -22.67
CA ALA A 383 18.43 0.74 -23.93
C ALA A 383 19.95 0.49 -23.80
N LYS A 384 20.42 -0.64 -24.33
CA LYS A 384 21.87 -0.92 -24.49
C LYS A 384 22.54 0.15 -25.33
N ASP A 385 21.87 0.51 -26.42
CA ASP A 385 22.19 1.61 -27.33
C ASP A 385 20.88 2.29 -27.73
N ILE A 386 20.79 3.60 -27.50
CA ILE A 386 19.57 4.36 -27.77
C ILE A 386 19.26 4.47 -29.27
N GLU A 387 20.27 4.45 -30.14
CA GLU A 387 20.10 4.52 -31.58
C GLU A 387 19.52 3.22 -32.15
N ASP A 388 19.89 2.08 -31.58
CA ASP A 388 19.27 0.79 -31.92
C ASP A 388 17.81 0.72 -31.45
N ALA A 389 17.53 1.25 -30.25
CA ALA A 389 16.15 1.40 -29.78
C ALA A 389 15.31 2.31 -30.70
N LYS A 390 15.86 3.46 -31.12
CA LYS A 390 15.19 4.36 -32.07
C LYS A 390 14.90 3.67 -33.40
N LYS A 391 15.89 3.02 -34.01
CA LYS A 391 15.71 2.29 -35.29
C LYS A 391 14.64 1.20 -35.19
N GLY A 392 14.70 0.37 -34.14
CA GLY A 392 13.75 -0.72 -33.92
C GLY A 392 12.32 -0.20 -33.72
N MET A 393 12.15 0.81 -32.85
CA MET A 393 10.86 1.42 -32.57
C MET A 393 10.28 2.18 -33.78
N GLU A 394 11.11 2.84 -34.58
CA GLU A 394 10.70 3.49 -35.83
C GLU A 394 10.21 2.45 -36.86
N HIS A 395 10.94 1.34 -37.02
CA HIS A 395 10.51 0.27 -37.91
C HIS A 395 9.18 -0.34 -37.44
N LEU A 396 9.07 -0.68 -36.16
CA LEU A 396 7.86 -1.25 -35.55
C LEU A 396 6.65 -0.32 -35.73
N THR A 397 6.76 0.95 -35.34
CA THR A 397 5.67 1.93 -35.43
C THR A 397 5.28 2.23 -36.88
N SER A 398 6.24 2.27 -37.81
CA SER A 398 5.98 2.42 -39.25
C SER A 398 5.14 1.26 -39.81
N GLN A 399 5.47 0.01 -39.45
CA GLN A 399 4.71 -1.16 -39.88
C GLN A 399 3.29 -1.20 -39.30
N ILE A 400 3.13 -0.80 -38.04
CA ILE A 400 1.83 -0.66 -37.38
C ILE A 400 0.98 0.41 -38.08
N LYS A 401 1.57 1.59 -38.35
CA LYS A 401 0.88 2.71 -39.00
C LYS A 401 0.38 2.36 -40.40
N LYS A 402 1.14 1.58 -41.19
CA LYS A 402 0.72 1.07 -42.52
C LYS A 402 -0.53 0.19 -42.49
N ARG A 403 -0.88 -0.39 -41.34
CA ARG A 403 -1.99 -1.35 -41.17
C ARG A 403 -3.12 -0.84 -40.29
N SER A 404 -2.96 0.34 -39.69
CA SER A 404 -3.99 0.95 -38.85
C SER A 404 -4.82 1.95 -39.68
N PRO A 405 -6.17 1.89 -39.60
CA PRO A 405 -7.02 2.90 -40.24
C PRO A 405 -6.89 4.29 -39.57
N LEU A 406 -6.36 4.34 -38.35
CA LEU A 406 -6.17 5.57 -37.57
C LEU A 406 -4.76 6.13 -37.79
N LYS A 407 -4.68 7.33 -38.37
CA LYS A 407 -3.44 8.09 -38.52
C LYS A 407 -3.21 8.94 -37.29
N PHE A 408 -2.57 8.38 -36.26
CA PHE A 408 -2.04 9.18 -35.17
C PHE A 408 -0.74 9.85 -35.62
N GLU A 409 -0.62 11.14 -35.32
CA GLU A 409 0.59 11.92 -35.52
C GLU A 409 1.36 12.01 -34.21
N ALA A 410 2.69 12.08 -34.33
CA ALA A 410 3.52 12.33 -33.17
C ALA A 410 3.28 13.76 -32.66
N ILE A 411 3.39 13.96 -31.36
CA ILE A 411 3.28 15.28 -30.75
C ILE A 411 4.69 15.84 -30.62
N ASP A 412 4.96 16.95 -31.30
CA ASP A 412 6.18 17.70 -31.09
C ASP A 412 6.03 18.52 -29.79
N TYR A 413 6.91 18.25 -28.83
CA TYR A 413 6.91 18.91 -27.52
C TYR A 413 8.32 19.37 -27.18
N LYS A 414 8.56 20.67 -27.32
CA LYS A 414 9.91 21.28 -27.24
C LYS A 414 10.84 20.59 -28.26
N GLU A 415 11.97 20.06 -27.83
CA GLU A 415 12.90 19.29 -28.67
C GLU A 415 12.61 17.79 -28.73
N TYR A 416 11.56 17.33 -28.02
CA TYR A 416 11.19 15.94 -27.92
C TYR A 416 10.01 15.61 -28.83
N LYS A 417 10.03 14.39 -29.36
CA LYS A 417 8.94 13.85 -30.17
C LYS A 417 8.23 12.74 -29.41
N ILE A 418 6.98 12.97 -29.05
CA ILE A 418 6.13 11.99 -28.38
C ILE A 418 5.41 11.16 -29.44
N ASN A 419 5.87 9.93 -29.59
CA ASN A 419 5.33 8.94 -30.53
C ASN A 419 4.21 8.12 -29.89
N TYR A 420 3.53 7.31 -30.70
CA TYR A 420 2.40 6.50 -30.26
C TYR A 420 2.49 5.06 -30.75
N LEU A 421 2.38 4.10 -29.82
CA LEU A 421 2.40 2.67 -30.10
C LEU A 421 0.95 2.14 -30.16
N ASN A 422 0.35 2.18 -31.35
CA ASN A 422 -1.06 1.81 -31.55
C ASN A 422 -1.31 0.30 -31.70
N ILE A 423 -0.83 -0.49 -30.74
CA ILE A 423 -1.09 -1.94 -30.70
C ILE A 423 -1.66 -2.33 -29.34
N LYS A 424 -2.97 -2.58 -29.32
CA LYS A 424 -3.70 -2.87 -28.08
C LYS A 424 -3.11 -4.08 -27.37
N GLY A 425 -2.71 -3.90 -26.11
CA GLY A 425 -2.30 -5.00 -25.24
C GLY A 425 -0.90 -5.54 -25.52
N PHE A 426 -0.08 -4.85 -26.32
CA PHE A 426 1.30 -5.25 -26.64
C PHE A 426 2.13 -5.56 -25.38
N PHE A 427 2.16 -4.63 -24.43
CA PHE A 427 2.91 -4.83 -23.19
C PHE A 427 2.32 -5.95 -22.33
N LYS A 428 1.00 -6.00 -22.17
CA LYS A 428 0.32 -7.05 -21.40
C LYS A 428 0.61 -8.45 -21.95
N MET A 429 0.68 -8.59 -23.28
CA MET A 429 0.93 -9.85 -23.96
C MET A 429 2.35 -10.39 -23.70
N PHE A 430 3.35 -9.52 -23.55
CA PHE A 430 4.75 -9.94 -23.36
C PHE A 430 5.22 -9.91 -21.92
N PHE A 431 4.68 -8.98 -21.13
CA PHE A 431 5.11 -8.76 -19.77
C PHE A 431 4.02 -9.04 -18.74
N GLY A 432 2.79 -9.42 -19.11
CA GLY A 432 1.75 -9.81 -18.17
C GLY A 432 0.94 -8.65 -17.57
N LYS A 433 0.17 -8.98 -16.51
CA LYS A 433 -0.87 -8.08 -15.95
C LYS A 433 -0.33 -6.76 -15.37
N LEU A 434 0.91 -6.74 -14.84
CA LEU A 434 1.52 -5.53 -14.27
C LEU A 434 1.56 -4.37 -15.28
N PHE A 435 1.71 -4.70 -16.57
CA PHE A 435 1.77 -3.74 -17.66
C PHE A 435 0.41 -3.49 -18.33
N GLY A 436 -0.68 -3.99 -17.76
CA GLY A 436 -2.02 -3.96 -18.35
C GLY A 436 -2.59 -2.55 -18.59
N LYS A 437 -2.12 -1.54 -17.85
CA LYS A 437 -2.51 -0.13 -18.05
C LYS A 437 -1.91 0.51 -19.29
N LEU A 438 -0.84 -0.06 -19.87
CA LEU A 438 -0.23 0.40 -21.13
C LEU A 438 -0.86 -0.30 -22.34
N GLU A 439 -2.16 -0.11 -22.56
CA GLU A 439 -2.83 -0.74 -23.70
C GLU A 439 -2.34 -0.19 -25.05
N LYS A 440 -2.21 1.13 -25.17
CA LYS A 440 -1.73 1.84 -26.36
C LYS A 440 -0.91 3.05 -25.91
N PRO A 441 0.35 2.85 -25.51
CA PRO A 441 1.10 3.90 -24.86
C PRO A 441 1.68 4.91 -25.85
N TYR A 442 1.85 6.13 -25.36
CA TYR A 442 2.76 7.13 -25.92
C TYR A 442 4.18 6.80 -25.48
N PHE A 443 5.17 7.24 -26.26
CA PHE A 443 6.56 7.12 -25.85
C PHE A 443 7.47 8.21 -26.39
N THR A 444 8.55 8.48 -25.68
CA THR A 444 9.63 9.40 -26.07
C THR A 444 10.98 8.80 -25.69
N TYR A 445 12.08 9.47 -26.06
CA TYR A 445 13.44 9.08 -25.70
C TYR A 445 14.05 10.15 -24.80
N ILE A 446 14.61 9.74 -23.66
CA ILE A 446 15.32 10.62 -22.72
C ILE A 446 16.59 9.89 -22.29
N ASP A 447 17.76 10.48 -22.56
CA ASP A 447 19.06 9.81 -22.45
C ASP A 447 19.02 8.40 -23.08
N ASN A 448 19.45 7.38 -22.35
CA ASN A 448 19.48 5.99 -22.80
C ASN A 448 18.17 5.23 -22.48
N TYR A 449 17.05 5.92 -22.31
CA TYR A 449 15.76 5.30 -21.99
C TYR A 449 14.70 5.57 -23.05
N VAL A 450 13.91 4.53 -23.32
CA VAL A 450 12.60 4.67 -23.98
C VAL A 450 11.54 4.80 -22.88
N VAL A 451 10.90 5.97 -22.82
CA VAL A 451 9.94 6.32 -21.76
C VAL A 451 8.53 6.18 -22.32
N PHE A 452 7.77 5.20 -21.83
CA PHE A 452 6.39 4.92 -22.18
C PHE A 452 5.42 5.49 -21.16
N SER A 453 4.24 5.92 -21.59
CA SER A 453 3.13 6.24 -20.69
C SER A 453 1.78 6.02 -21.36
N ASN A 454 0.74 5.75 -20.58
CA ASN A 454 -0.64 5.81 -21.06
C ASN A 454 -1.17 7.25 -21.20
N SER A 455 -0.38 8.26 -20.83
CA SER A 455 -0.74 9.67 -20.83
C SER A 455 0.35 10.52 -21.50
N PRO A 456 0.04 11.29 -22.56
CA PRO A 456 1.01 12.17 -23.18
C PRO A 456 1.39 13.31 -22.24
N SER A 457 0.47 13.78 -21.40
CA SER A 457 0.72 14.79 -20.37
C SER A 457 1.78 14.33 -19.37
N SER A 458 1.72 13.07 -18.93
CA SER A 458 2.74 12.50 -18.02
C SER A 458 4.13 12.47 -18.66
N LEU A 459 4.23 12.24 -19.98
CA LEU A 459 5.52 12.34 -20.68
C LEU A 459 6.00 13.79 -20.77
N MET A 460 5.10 14.75 -21.01
CA MET A 460 5.44 16.17 -21.02
C MET A 460 5.94 16.63 -19.65
N ASP A 461 5.30 16.20 -18.56
CA ASP A 461 5.73 16.50 -17.19
C ASP A 461 7.13 15.92 -16.90
N ILE A 462 7.41 14.67 -17.31
CA ILE A 462 8.74 14.05 -17.16
C ILE A 462 9.78 14.82 -17.97
N ILE A 463 9.48 15.20 -19.22
CA ILE A 463 10.38 15.98 -20.07
C ILE A 463 10.68 17.34 -19.43
N ASP A 464 9.65 18.03 -18.93
CA ASP A 464 9.79 19.34 -18.30
C ASP A 464 10.66 19.30 -17.06
N ASP A 465 10.42 18.32 -16.20
CA ASP A 465 11.19 18.13 -14.97
C ASP A 465 12.63 17.71 -15.28
N TYR A 466 12.84 16.82 -16.26
CA TYR A 466 14.17 16.45 -16.73
C TYR A 466 14.97 17.67 -17.24
N LEU A 467 14.39 18.46 -18.15
CA LEU A 467 15.01 19.67 -18.69
C LEU A 467 15.28 20.73 -17.61
N ALA A 468 14.44 20.78 -16.58
CA ALA A 468 14.60 21.69 -15.44
C ALA A 468 15.60 21.17 -14.39
N GLY A 469 16.18 19.98 -14.56
CA GLY A 469 17.03 19.34 -13.56
C GLY A 469 16.28 18.93 -12.28
N LYS A 470 14.96 18.74 -12.36
CA LYS A 470 14.08 18.31 -11.27
C LYS A 470 13.87 16.80 -11.32
N THR A 471 14.96 16.04 -11.21
CA THR A 471 14.91 14.57 -11.21
C THR A 471 15.21 14.01 -9.82
N LEU A 472 14.90 12.73 -9.59
CA LEU A 472 15.21 12.06 -8.31
C LEU A 472 16.72 12.10 -7.99
N GLU A 473 17.60 12.04 -8.99
CA GLU A 473 19.05 12.21 -8.79
C GLU A 473 19.42 13.58 -8.20
N LYS A 474 18.66 14.64 -8.49
CA LYS A 474 18.91 15.98 -7.93
C LYS A 474 18.21 16.20 -6.59
N ASN A 475 17.36 15.29 -6.16
CA ASN A 475 16.69 15.34 -4.87
C ASN A 475 17.62 14.78 -3.77
N LYS A 476 18.11 15.66 -2.89
CA LYS A 476 19.08 15.30 -1.83
C LYS A 476 18.55 14.27 -0.84
N ASP A 477 17.28 14.38 -0.46
CA ASP A 477 16.65 13.47 0.51
C ASP A 477 16.55 12.06 -0.09
N PHE A 478 16.15 11.97 -1.36
CA PHE A 478 16.11 10.71 -2.09
C PHE A 478 17.51 10.09 -2.25
N VAL A 479 18.51 10.86 -2.67
CA VAL A 479 19.88 10.35 -2.86
C VAL A 479 20.45 9.83 -1.55
N THR A 480 20.32 10.60 -0.46
CA THR A 480 20.77 10.20 0.88
C THR A 480 20.05 8.93 1.35
N PHE A 481 18.75 8.81 1.10
CA PHE A 481 18.00 7.61 1.43
C PHE A 481 18.46 6.39 0.62
N LYS A 482 18.67 6.56 -0.69
CA LYS A 482 19.12 5.52 -1.62
C LYS A 482 20.52 4.97 -1.24
N GLU A 483 21.41 5.77 -0.65
CA GLU A 483 22.75 5.32 -0.24
C GLU A 483 22.73 4.16 0.78
N ASN A 484 21.61 3.93 1.46
CA ASN A 484 21.45 2.80 2.38
C ASN A 484 21.18 1.46 1.67
N PHE A 485 21.06 1.46 0.34
CA PHE A 485 20.76 0.27 -0.47
C PHE A 485 21.94 -0.11 -1.36
N GLU A 486 21.97 -1.38 -1.79
CA GLU A 486 23.03 -1.86 -2.68
C GLU A 486 22.87 -1.26 -4.09
N ASN A 487 24.01 -1.06 -4.76
CA ASN A 487 24.03 -0.50 -6.11
C ASN A 487 23.53 -1.47 -7.19
N LYS A 488 23.52 -2.78 -6.91
CA LYS A 488 22.98 -3.81 -7.78
C LYS A 488 21.87 -4.56 -7.06
N SER A 489 20.77 -4.81 -7.75
CA SER A 489 19.62 -5.58 -7.24
C SER A 489 18.78 -6.11 -8.39
N ASN A 490 17.84 -7.01 -8.12
CA ASN A 490 16.84 -7.43 -9.11
C ASN A 490 15.56 -6.62 -9.01
N VAL A 491 15.16 -6.26 -7.80
CA VAL A 491 13.99 -5.40 -7.54
C VAL A 491 14.40 -4.30 -6.57
N THR A 492 14.08 -3.06 -6.89
CA THR A 492 14.16 -1.93 -5.97
C THR A 492 12.84 -1.17 -6.02
N ILE A 493 12.24 -0.90 -4.87
CA ILE A 493 11.03 -0.12 -4.72
C ILE A 493 11.33 1.03 -3.77
N PHE A 494 11.13 2.26 -4.22
CA PHE A 494 11.14 3.45 -3.39
C PHE A 494 9.76 4.10 -3.42
N VAL A 495 9.18 4.28 -2.24
CA VAL A 495 7.94 5.01 -2.02
C VAL A 495 8.29 6.27 -1.25
N ARG A 496 7.87 7.40 -1.81
CA ARG A 496 7.92 8.68 -1.12
C ARG A 496 6.52 9.02 -0.64
N THR A 497 6.30 8.84 0.66
CA THR A 497 4.96 8.87 1.24
C THR A 497 4.26 10.22 1.07
N PRO A 498 4.93 11.38 1.19
CA PRO A 498 4.28 12.67 0.93
C PRO A 498 3.69 12.81 -0.48
N GLU A 499 4.37 12.28 -1.49
CA GLU A 499 3.92 12.28 -2.88
C GLU A 499 2.90 11.18 -3.16
N MET A 500 2.98 10.07 -2.42
CA MET A 500 2.05 8.94 -2.48
C MET A 500 0.74 9.21 -1.76
N TYR A 501 0.70 10.10 -0.78
CA TYR A 501 -0.49 10.38 0.02
C TYR A 501 -1.71 10.73 -0.83
N THR A 502 -1.56 11.52 -1.89
CA THR A 502 -2.68 11.85 -2.80
C THR A 502 -3.23 10.61 -3.48
N HIS A 503 -2.37 9.66 -3.88
CA HIS A 503 -2.82 8.36 -4.43
C HIS A 503 -3.55 7.55 -3.35
N LEU A 504 -3.00 7.47 -2.13
CA LEU A 504 -3.66 6.78 -1.01
C LEU A 504 -5.05 7.35 -0.73
N TYR A 505 -5.19 8.68 -0.76
CA TYR A 505 -6.46 9.35 -0.56
C TYR A 505 -7.44 9.11 -1.71
N CYS A 506 -7.01 9.22 -2.97
CA CYS A 506 -7.86 9.01 -4.14
C CYS A 506 -8.33 7.55 -4.31
N TYR A 507 -7.45 6.57 -4.06
CA TYR A 507 -7.76 5.14 -4.18
C TYR A 507 -8.51 4.57 -2.97
N SER A 508 -8.55 5.29 -1.85
CA SER A 508 -9.36 4.90 -0.70
C SER A 508 -10.84 5.11 -1.01
N ASN A 509 -11.67 4.13 -0.66
CA ASN A 509 -13.13 4.29 -0.68
C ASN A 509 -13.58 5.32 0.38
N ALA A 510 -14.86 5.70 0.38
CA ALA A 510 -15.38 6.76 1.25
C ALA A 510 -15.08 6.53 2.74
N GLU A 511 -15.33 5.30 3.21
CA GLU A 511 -15.06 4.89 4.59
C GLU A 511 -13.56 4.96 4.94
N LYS A 512 -12.68 4.52 4.04
CA LYS A 512 -11.22 4.48 4.26
C LYS A 512 -10.56 5.86 4.16
N ARG A 513 -11.12 6.80 3.38
CA ARG A 513 -10.60 8.17 3.25
C ARG A 513 -10.58 8.93 4.57
N LYS A 514 -11.56 8.70 5.45
CA LYS A 514 -11.60 9.31 6.78
C LYS A 514 -10.38 8.89 7.60
N GLY A 515 -10.08 7.58 7.66
CA GLY A 515 -8.92 7.07 8.36
C GLY A 515 -7.58 7.55 7.78
N VAL A 516 -7.44 7.62 6.45
CA VAL A 516 -6.25 8.17 5.79
C VAL A 516 -6.05 9.64 6.14
N HIS A 517 -7.15 10.40 6.22
CA HIS A 517 -7.09 11.82 6.57
C HIS A 517 -6.81 12.04 8.06
N GLU A 518 -7.46 11.31 8.96
CA GLU A 518 -7.26 11.40 10.42
C GLU A 518 -5.84 11.04 10.84
N ASN A 519 -5.21 10.10 10.14
CA ASN A 519 -3.84 9.66 10.41
C ASN A 519 -2.82 10.31 9.46
N LYS A 520 -3.18 11.40 8.78
CA LYS A 520 -2.33 12.05 7.77
C LYS A 520 -0.93 12.36 8.29
N ASP A 521 -0.83 13.04 9.43
CA ASP A 521 0.48 13.45 9.99
C ASP A 521 1.35 12.23 10.32
N LEU A 522 0.74 11.17 10.85
CA LEU A 522 1.45 9.92 11.10
C LEU A 522 1.92 9.26 9.80
N ILE A 523 1.04 9.16 8.79
CA ILE A 523 1.37 8.58 7.48
C ILE A 523 2.52 9.34 6.83
N LEU A 524 2.43 10.67 6.77
CA LEU A 524 3.43 11.54 6.16
C LEU A 524 4.78 11.48 6.90
N SER A 525 4.76 11.27 8.21
CA SER A 525 6.00 11.17 8.99
C SER A 525 6.87 9.98 8.60
N PHE A 526 6.31 8.93 7.98
CA PHE A 526 7.09 7.86 7.36
C PHE A 526 7.51 8.26 5.95
N SER A 527 8.38 9.27 5.88
CA SER A 527 8.72 10.01 4.66
C SER A 527 9.16 9.16 3.47
N ASN A 528 10.01 8.15 3.71
CA ASN A 528 10.59 7.31 2.68
C ASN A 528 10.56 5.85 3.10
N ILE A 529 10.07 5.00 2.21
CA ILE A 529 10.08 3.54 2.37
C ILE A 529 10.81 2.96 1.17
N GLY A 530 11.79 2.11 1.45
CA GLY A 530 12.62 1.49 0.42
C GLY A 530 12.72 -0.01 0.65
N PHE A 531 12.53 -0.78 -0.41
CA PHE A 531 12.57 -2.24 -0.39
C PHE A 531 13.40 -2.75 -1.56
N GLN A 532 14.33 -3.66 -1.29
CA GLN A 532 15.26 -4.18 -2.29
C GLN A 532 15.39 -5.70 -2.17
N LEU A 533 15.36 -6.38 -3.32
CA LEU A 533 15.64 -7.81 -3.47
C LEU A 533 16.80 -8.00 -4.44
N ALA A 534 17.82 -8.73 -4.02
CA ALA A 534 18.91 -9.19 -4.87
C ALA A 534 18.96 -10.72 -4.82
N SER A 535 18.92 -11.37 -5.98
CA SER A 535 18.96 -12.82 -6.11
C SER A 535 20.31 -13.32 -5.58
N ASP A 536 20.25 -14.38 -4.78
CA ASP A 536 21.41 -15.06 -4.20
C ASP A 536 21.10 -16.57 -4.22
N GLY A 537 21.40 -17.21 -5.37
CA GLY A 537 20.93 -18.56 -5.67
C GLY A 537 19.40 -18.65 -5.74
N GLU A 538 18.82 -19.56 -4.92
CA GLU A 538 17.36 -19.75 -4.81
C GLU A 538 16.69 -18.77 -3.84
N LEU A 539 17.47 -17.99 -3.10
CA LEU A 539 17.00 -17.00 -2.13
C LEU A 539 17.11 -15.58 -2.68
N PHE A 540 16.47 -14.63 -1.99
CA PHE A 540 16.69 -13.22 -2.20
C PHE A 540 17.25 -12.57 -0.96
N LYS A 541 18.45 -12.00 -1.06
CA LYS A 541 18.92 -11.01 -0.10
C LYS A 541 17.96 -9.82 -0.12
N THR A 542 17.40 -9.50 1.03
CA THR A 542 16.30 -8.57 1.20
C THR A 542 16.68 -7.44 2.15
N THR A 543 16.45 -6.21 1.71
CA THR A 543 16.64 -5.00 2.51
C THR A 543 15.36 -4.18 2.52
N LEU A 544 14.84 -3.83 3.70
CA LEU A 544 13.73 -2.90 3.89
C LEU A 544 14.19 -1.79 4.82
N ILE A 545 13.99 -0.54 4.42
CA ILE A 545 14.31 0.62 5.25
C ILE A 545 13.11 1.56 5.26
N VAL A 546 12.75 2.00 6.46
CA VAL A 546 11.67 2.95 6.70
C VAL A 546 12.28 4.15 7.43
N SER A 547 12.20 5.33 6.81
CA SER A 547 12.66 6.59 7.41
C SER A 547 11.51 7.34 8.07
N HIS A 548 11.68 7.67 9.35
CA HIS A 548 10.78 8.55 10.07
C HIS A 548 11.34 9.99 10.11
N ASN A 549 10.46 10.95 9.85
CA ASN A 549 10.74 12.38 9.94
C ASN A 549 9.43 13.12 10.30
N GLU A 550 9.36 13.69 11.50
CA GLU A 550 8.18 14.45 11.98
C GLU A 550 7.93 15.71 11.14
N ASP A 551 8.97 16.27 10.53
CA ASP A 551 8.91 17.47 9.69
C ASP A 551 8.67 17.13 8.20
N ALA A 552 8.34 15.88 7.88
CA ALA A 552 8.13 15.42 6.50
C ALA A 552 6.95 16.16 5.82
N LEU A 553 7.29 17.21 5.08
CA LEU A 553 6.49 17.90 4.05
C LEU A 553 5.00 18.12 4.37
N TYR A 554 4.73 18.96 5.38
CA TYR A 554 3.57 19.85 5.30
C TYR A 554 3.90 20.95 4.29
N SER A 555 3.42 20.85 3.05
CA SER A 555 3.55 21.93 2.08
C SER A 555 2.19 22.51 1.70
N ASP A 556 2.11 23.84 1.58
CA ASP A 556 0.96 24.55 1.03
C ASP A 556 0.51 24.01 -0.34
N GLU A 557 1.41 23.33 -1.08
CA GLU A 557 1.09 22.65 -2.33
C GLU A 557 0.19 21.43 -2.12
N LEU A 558 0.42 20.61 -1.09
CA LEU A 558 -0.44 19.46 -0.78
C LEU A 558 -1.86 19.91 -0.41
N GLU A 559 -1.98 20.97 0.40
CA GLU A 559 -3.28 21.56 0.77
C GLU A 559 -4.00 22.20 -0.43
N LYS A 560 -3.24 22.84 -1.34
CA LYS A 560 -3.78 23.34 -2.63
C LYS A 560 -4.20 22.21 -3.57
N ILE A 561 -3.50 21.09 -3.59
CA ILE A 561 -3.83 19.92 -4.42
C ILE A 561 -5.05 19.18 -3.86
N GLU A 562 -5.17 19.02 -2.55
CA GLU A 562 -6.39 18.49 -1.92
C GLU A 562 -7.60 19.37 -2.28
N SER A 563 -7.45 20.68 -2.20
CA SER A 563 -8.48 21.64 -2.61
C SER A 563 -8.74 21.59 -4.13
N ALA A 564 -7.71 21.47 -4.97
CA ALA A 564 -7.83 21.41 -6.42
C ALA A 564 -8.36 20.06 -6.93
N ALA A 565 -8.14 18.96 -6.21
CA ALA A 565 -8.73 17.66 -6.49
C ALA A 565 -10.23 17.70 -6.24
N GLU A 566 -10.68 18.39 -5.18
CA GLU A 566 -12.09 18.71 -4.96
C GLU A 566 -12.66 19.63 -6.07
N GLU A 567 -11.89 20.59 -6.58
CA GLU A 567 -12.25 21.43 -7.75
C GLU A 567 -12.21 20.68 -9.10
N LEU A 568 -11.38 19.65 -9.27
CA LEU A 568 -11.26 18.84 -10.48
C LEU A 568 -12.54 18.02 -10.75
N TYR A 569 -13.26 17.61 -9.71
CA TYR A 569 -14.58 16.99 -9.84
C TYR A 569 -15.65 17.97 -10.36
N LEU A 570 -15.50 19.28 -10.10
CA LEU A 570 -16.40 20.33 -10.63
C LEU A 570 -16.11 20.63 -12.11
N ASN A 571 -14.83 20.58 -12.52
CA ASN A 571 -14.40 20.86 -13.91
C ASN A 571 -14.94 19.89 -14.98
N GLU A 572 -15.37 18.68 -14.62
CA GLU A 572 -15.98 17.73 -15.57
C GLU A 572 -17.28 18.29 -16.18
N TYR A 573 -18.10 18.93 -15.36
CA TYR A 573 -19.41 19.47 -15.74
C TYR A 573 -19.27 20.85 -16.39
N ASP A 574 -18.45 21.74 -15.83
CA ASP A 574 -18.20 23.07 -16.38
C ASP A 574 -17.54 23.04 -17.78
N SER A 575 -16.70 22.02 -18.06
CA SER A 575 -16.05 21.89 -19.37
C SER A 575 -16.94 21.25 -20.44
N LEU A 576 -18.19 20.89 -20.10
CA LEU A 576 -19.17 20.23 -20.98
C LEU A 576 -18.63 18.97 -21.69
N LYS A 577 -17.62 18.31 -21.10
CA LYS A 577 -16.97 17.11 -21.68
C LYS A 577 -17.93 15.92 -21.83
N PHE A 578 -19.03 15.92 -21.09
CA PHE A 578 -20.11 14.94 -21.23
C PHE A 578 -20.90 15.08 -22.53
N LYS A 579 -20.81 16.22 -23.25
CA LYS A 579 -21.48 16.40 -24.54
C LYS A 579 -20.97 15.37 -25.55
N THR A 580 -21.88 14.55 -26.06
CA THR A 580 -21.55 13.62 -27.13
C THR A 580 -21.44 14.37 -28.46
N LYS A 581 -20.30 14.25 -29.13
CA LYS A 581 -20.12 14.79 -30.49
C LYS A 581 -20.83 13.87 -31.49
N LEU A 582 -21.90 14.37 -32.11
CA LEU A 582 -22.60 13.70 -33.19
C LEU A 582 -22.01 14.12 -34.55
N SER A 583 -21.92 13.18 -35.47
CA SER A 583 -21.50 13.43 -36.85
C SER A 583 -22.58 14.17 -37.65
N PRO A 584 -22.23 14.89 -38.74
CA PRO A 584 -23.20 15.56 -39.59
C PRO A 584 -24.31 14.62 -40.12
N GLU A 585 -23.96 13.38 -40.46
CA GLU A 585 -24.91 12.37 -40.91
C GLU A 585 -25.99 12.05 -39.86
N GLN A 586 -25.60 12.01 -38.58
CA GLN A 586 -26.50 11.75 -37.45
C GLN A 586 -27.42 12.94 -37.15
N LEU A 587 -27.03 14.15 -37.56
CA LEU A 587 -27.79 15.38 -37.35
C LEU A 587 -28.74 15.70 -38.52
N ASN A 588 -28.59 15.05 -39.68
CA ASN A 588 -29.32 15.39 -40.90
C ASN A 588 -30.82 15.07 -40.88
N LYS A 589 -31.32 14.33 -39.89
CA LYS A 589 -32.73 13.90 -39.83
C LYS A 589 -33.37 14.35 -38.51
N ASP A 590 -34.37 15.22 -38.63
CA ASP A 590 -35.20 15.62 -37.51
C ASP A 590 -35.98 14.44 -36.91
N GLY A 591 -36.19 14.47 -35.60
CA GLY A 591 -36.87 13.43 -34.83
C GLY A 591 -35.95 12.70 -33.86
N LYS A 592 -36.38 11.53 -33.41
CA LYS A 592 -35.68 10.72 -32.40
C LYS A 592 -34.44 10.06 -33.00
N LEU A 593 -33.27 10.28 -32.39
CA LEU A 593 -32.00 9.64 -32.70
C LEU A 593 -31.64 8.67 -31.57
N GLU A 594 -31.43 7.40 -31.93
CA GLU A 594 -30.93 6.36 -31.02
C GLU A 594 -29.62 5.79 -31.57
N LEU A 595 -28.59 5.73 -30.73
CA LEU A 595 -27.32 5.10 -31.07
C LEU A 595 -27.06 3.93 -30.13
N LYS A 596 -26.59 2.82 -30.70
CA LYS A 596 -26.17 1.63 -29.96
C LYS A 596 -24.65 1.50 -29.98
N ASN A 597 -24.08 0.84 -28.98
CA ASN A 597 -22.66 0.46 -28.95
C ASN A 597 -22.43 -0.88 -29.69
N ASP A 598 -21.17 -1.29 -29.85
CA ASP A 598 -20.78 -2.48 -30.65
C ASP A 598 -21.41 -3.80 -30.13
N SER A 599 -21.84 -3.84 -28.87
CA SER A 599 -22.55 -4.96 -28.24
C SER A 599 -24.07 -4.92 -28.47
N GLY A 600 -24.60 -3.90 -29.13
CA GLY A 600 -26.04 -3.74 -29.41
C GLY A 600 -26.86 -3.07 -28.29
N SER A 601 -26.24 -2.67 -27.19
CA SER A 601 -26.89 -1.94 -26.09
C SER A 601 -27.11 -0.47 -26.46
N LEU A 602 -28.16 0.16 -25.93
CA LEU A 602 -28.42 1.58 -26.15
C LEU A 602 -27.30 2.41 -25.52
N LYS A 603 -26.76 3.37 -26.26
CA LYS A 603 -25.68 4.28 -25.83
C LYS A 603 -26.19 5.71 -25.66
N LEU A 604 -27.08 6.14 -26.54
CA LEU A 604 -27.59 7.52 -26.59
C LEU A 604 -29.00 7.55 -27.19
N GLU A 605 -29.84 8.41 -26.62
CA GLU A 605 -31.20 8.70 -27.09
C GLU A 605 -31.47 10.20 -27.00
N CYS A 606 -31.59 10.90 -28.13
CA CYS A 606 -31.81 12.35 -28.17
C CYS A 606 -32.79 12.74 -29.27
N ASN A 607 -33.38 13.94 -29.18
CA ASN A 607 -34.22 14.48 -30.24
C ASN A 607 -33.43 15.51 -31.06
N ILE A 608 -33.55 15.42 -32.39
CA ILE A 608 -32.90 16.32 -33.34
C ILE A 608 -33.97 17.23 -33.96
N LYS A 609 -33.67 18.52 -34.05
CA LYS A 609 -34.49 19.52 -34.74
C LYS A 609 -33.59 20.54 -35.43
N ASN A 610 -33.85 20.82 -36.70
CA ASN A 610 -33.06 21.74 -37.51
C ASN A 610 -31.54 21.46 -37.44
N GLY A 611 -31.16 20.20 -37.54
CA GLY A 611 -29.74 19.80 -37.53
C GLY A 611 -29.04 19.85 -36.17
N ASN A 612 -29.76 20.06 -35.07
CA ASN A 612 -29.19 20.20 -33.74
C ASN A 612 -29.95 19.37 -32.70
N ILE A 613 -29.28 18.98 -31.60
CA ILE A 613 -29.95 18.35 -30.45
C ILE A 613 -30.92 19.36 -29.82
N ASN A 614 -32.17 18.95 -29.63
CA ASN A 614 -33.21 19.83 -29.11
C ASN A 614 -34.20 19.03 -28.24
N GLY A 615 -34.30 19.40 -26.97
CA GLY A 615 -35.05 18.67 -25.94
C GLY A 615 -34.15 17.76 -25.10
N LEU A 616 -34.75 16.76 -24.45
CA LEU A 616 -34.05 15.84 -23.56
C LEU A 616 -33.16 14.88 -24.35
N CYS A 617 -31.93 14.71 -23.88
CA CYS A 617 -30.93 13.81 -24.42
C CYS A 617 -30.40 12.93 -23.29
N LYS A 618 -30.49 11.61 -23.47
CA LYS A 618 -30.09 10.60 -22.49
C LYS A 618 -28.90 9.81 -22.99
N THR A 619 -28.00 9.46 -22.08
CA THR A 619 -26.88 8.57 -22.36
C THR A 619 -26.89 7.39 -21.40
N PHE A 620 -26.27 6.29 -21.78
CA PHE A 620 -26.29 5.04 -21.04
C PHE A 620 -24.88 4.46 -20.88
N TYR A 621 -24.64 3.79 -19.76
CA TYR A 621 -23.42 3.03 -19.50
C TYR A 621 -23.36 1.75 -20.33
N ALA A 622 -22.20 1.10 -20.38
CA ALA A 622 -22.04 -0.18 -21.08
C ALA A 622 -22.91 -1.31 -20.47
N SER A 623 -23.21 -1.20 -19.16
CA SER A 623 -24.16 -2.04 -18.41
C SER A 623 -25.61 -1.91 -18.89
N GLY A 624 -25.95 -0.80 -19.56
CA GLY A 624 -27.33 -0.44 -19.92
C GLY A 624 -28.02 0.50 -18.94
N ASN A 625 -27.40 0.81 -17.79
CA ASN A 625 -27.94 1.78 -16.84
C ASN A 625 -27.91 3.21 -17.40
N LEU A 626 -28.87 4.05 -16.97
CA LEU A 626 -28.92 5.45 -17.37
C LEU A 626 -27.68 6.17 -16.81
N ALA A 627 -26.94 6.88 -17.65
CA ALA A 627 -25.73 7.60 -17.26
C ALA A 627 -25.97 9.10 -17.10
N SER A 628 -26.75 9.70 -18.00
CA SER A 628 -27.13 11.11 -17.91
C SER A 628 -28.46 11.40 -18.57
N SER A 629 -29.06 12.50 -18.14
CA SER A 629 -30.29 13.07 -18.67
C SER A 629 -30.13 14.59 -18.71
N VAL A 630 -29.94 15.14 -19.91
CA VAL A 630 -29.54 16.53 -20.12
C VAL A 630 -30.47 17.20 -21.13
N ASN A 631 -30.93 18.41 -20.82
CA ASN A 631 -31.79 19.19 -21.70
C ASN A 631 -30.97 20.06 -22.66
N TYR A 632 -31.41 20.12 -23.92
CA TYR A 632 -30.77 20.92 -24.97
C TYR A 632 -31.77 21.84 -25.67
N LYS A 633 -31.28 22.97 -26.20
CA LYS A 633 -31.99 23.85 -27.11
C LYS A 633 -31.02 24.29 -28.20
N GLU A 634 -31.35 23.99 -29.46
CA GLU A 634 -30.50 24.33 -30.62
C GLU A 634 -29.04 23.88 -30.47
N GLY A 635 -28.83 22.68 -29.90
CA GLY A 635 -27.51 22.08 -29.69
C GLY A 635 -26.78 22.56 -28.43
N LYS A 636 -27.32 23.55 -27.72
CA LYS A 636 -26.79 24.05 -26.45
C LYS A 636 -27.46 23.39 -25.25
N VAL A 637 -26.71 23.08 -24.21
CA VAL A 637 -27.23 22.57 -22.93
C VAL A 637 -27.95 23.70 -22.21
N ILE A 638 -29.14 23.40 -21.70
CA ILE A 638 -29.99 24.37 -21.00
C ILE A 638 -30.80 23.67 -19.92
N GLY A 639 -31.09 24.34 -18.81
CA GLY A 639 -31.98 23.83 -17.78
C GLY A 639 -31.38 22.63 -17.04
N LYS A 640 -32.24 21.75 -16.53
CA LYS A 640 -31.83 20.66 -15.64
C LYS A 640 -30.95 19.64 -16.37
N ALA A 641 -29.82 19.29 -15.76
CA ALA A 641 -28.98 18.17 -16.11
C ALA A 641 -28.80 17.26 -14.89
N THR A 642 -28.99 15.95 -15.08
CA THR A 642 -28.85 14.93 -14.05
C THR A 642 -27.92 13.83 -14.53
N PHE A 643 -27.01 13.41 -13.66
CA PHE A 643 -26.06 12.33 -13.89
C PHE A 643 -26.29 11.25 -12.84
N TYR A 644 -26.06 10.00 -13.22
CA TYR A 644 -26.40 8.84 -12.40
C TYR A 644 -25.18 7.94 -12.21
N PHE A 645 -25.15 7.19 -11.12
CA PHE A 645 -24.19 6.10 -10.94
C PHE A 645 -24.53 4.93 -11.86
N ASP A 646 -23.53 4.12 -12.20
CA ASP A 646 -23.75 2.88 -12.94
C ASP A 646 -24.29 1.79 -12.01
N SER A 647 -25.55 1.95 -11.62
CA SER A 647 -26.25 1.11 -10.63
C SER A 647 -27.66 0.79 -11.09
N GLU A 648 -28.13 -0.44 -10.80
CA GLU A 648 -29.50 -0.88 -11.11
C GLU A 648 -30.56 -0.05 -10.37
N LEU A 649 -30.20 0.54 -9.22
CA LEU A 649 -31.06 1.41 -8.43
C LEU A 649 -31.20 2.83 -9.01
N GLN A 650 -30.45 3.16 -10.07
CA GLN A 650 -30.43 4.48 -10.74
C GLN A 650 -30.23 5.65 -9.76
N THR A 651 -29.31 5.49 -8.81
CA THR A 651 -28.99 6.54 -7.85
C THR A 651 -28.34 7.73 -8.55
N VAL A 652 -28.77 8.93 -8.15
CA VAL A 652 -28.29 10.18 -8.72
C VAL A 652 -26.86 10.42 -8.24
N LYS A 653 -25.97 10.78 -9.16
CA LYS A 653 -24.58 11.17 -8.89
C LYS A 653 -24.45 12.68 -8.75
N ALA A 654 -25.06 13.44 -9.67
CA ALA A 654 -25.02 14.89 -9.64
C ALA A 654 -26.24 15.52 -10.34
N GLU A 655 -26.64 16.70 -9.87
CA GLU A 655 -27.69 17.53 -10.45
C GLU A 655 -27.25 18.98 -10.53
N MET A 656 -27.60 19.65 -11.63
CA MET A 656 -27.31 21.07 -11.84
C MET A 656 -28.27 21.69 -12.85
N ILE A 657 -28.25 23.02 -12.95
CA ILE A 657 -29.06 23.78 -13.90
C ILE A 657 -28.13 24.64 -14.78
N TYR A 658 -28.30 24.57 -16.10
CA TYR A 658 -27.60 25.42 -17.05
C TYR A 658 -28.46 26.62 -17.49
N ASN A 659 -27.84 27.77 -17.70
CA ASN A 659 -28.46 28.93 -18.34
C ASN A 659 -28.36 28.87 -19.88
N ASP A 660 -28.89 29.87 -20.58
CA ASP A 660 -28.87 29.94 -22.05
C ASP A 660 -27.44 30.06 -22.65
N ASP A 661 -26.45 30.43 -21.82
CA ASP A 661 -25.04 30.55 -22.17
C ASP A 661 -24.23 29.27 -21.84
N GLU A 662 -24.92 28.16 -21.53
CA GLU A 662 -24.33 26.86 -21.17
C GLU A 662 -23.46 26.89 -19.92
N LYS A 663 -23.76 27.82 -19.01
CA LYS A 663 -23.08 27.94 -17.72
C LYS A 663 -23.98 27.45 -16.59
N ILE A 664 -23.40 26.78 -15.61
CA ILE A 664 -24.11 26.35 -14.42
C ILE A 664 -24.63 27.58 -13.66
N LYS A 665 -25.87 27.51 -13.18
CA LYS A 665 -26.51 28.50 -12.34
C LYS A 665 -27.27 27.83 -11.20
N ASP A 666 -27.65 28.64 -10.22
CA ASP A 666 -28.43 28.24 -9.05
C ASP A 666 -27.64 27.25 -8.18
N GLU A 667 -28.00 25.98 -8.11
CA GLU A 667 -27.30 25.00 -7.27
C GLU A 667 -26.68 23.87 -8.10
N TYR A 668 -25.46 23.50 -7.72
CA TYR A 668 -24.84 22.21 -8.02
C TYR A 668 -24.97 21.31 -6.81
N ILE A 669 -25.52 20.12 -7.01
CA ILE A 669 -25.67 19.11 -5.97
C ILE A 669 -24.97 17.84 -6.42
N GLU A 670 -24.06 17.34 -5.60
CA GLU A 670 -23.43 16.03 -5.76
C GLU A 670 -23.93 15.10 -4.65
N TYR A 671 -24.09 13.83 -4.96
CA TYR A 671 -24.57 12.81 -4.04
C TYR A 671 -23.56 11.66 -3.93
N TYR A 672 -23.56 11.01 -2.77
CA TYR A 672 -22.99 9.68 -2.59
C TYR A 672 -23.90 8.63 -3.23
N GLU A 673 -23.36 7.44 -3.53
CA GLU A 673 -24.15 6.36 -4.13
C GLU A 673 -25.29 5.88 -3.22
N ASN A 674 -25.17 6.06 -1.90
CA ASN A 674 -26.24 5.81 -0.93
C ASN A 674 -27.38 6.85 -0.95
N GLY A 675 -27.28 7.89 -1.79
CA GLY A 675 -28.27 8.95 -1.94
C GLY A 675 -28.10 10.14 -0.97
N ALA A 676 -27.16 10.07 -0.02
CA ALA A 676 -26.85 11.22 0.83
C ALA A 676 -26.20 12.33 0.00
N LYS A 677 -26.48 13.59 0.35
CA LYS A 677 -25.80 14.74 -0.27
C LYS A 677 -24.31 14.64 0.07
N LYS A 678 -23.46 14.90 -0.92
CA LYS A 678 -22.01 14.97 -0.82
C LYS A 678 -21.53 16.41 -0.87
N ALA A 679 -22.10 17.19 -1.79
CA ALA A 679 -21.83 18.61 -1.93
C ALA A 679 -23.09 19.36 -2.37
N VAL A 680 -23.26 20.57 -1.87
CA VAL A 680 -24.24 21.56 -2.34
C VAL A 680 -23.48 22.88 -2.49
N ILE A 681 -23.45 23.41 -3.70
CA ILE A 681 -22.67 24.62 -4.01
C ILE A 681 -23.55 25.55 -4.83
N GLU A 682 -23.68 26.80 -4.39
CA GLU A 682 -24.34 27.85 -5.17
C GLU A 682 -23.45 28.32 -6.31
N PHE A 683 -24.03 28.47 -7.50
CA PHE A 683 -23.40 28.90 -8.73
C PHE A 683 -24.11 30.13 -9.29
N ASN A 684 -23.32 31.07 -9.80
CA ASN A 684 -23.81 32.17 -10.61
C ASN A 684 -22.93 32.31 -11.85
N ASP A 685 -23.57 32.25 -13.02
CA ASP A 685 -22.94 32.41 -14.33
C ASP A 685 -21.67 31.54 -14.52
N GLY A 686 -21.77 30.26 -14.15
CA GLY A 686 -20.75 29.23 -14.35
C GLY A 686 -19.62 29.28 -13.34
N LYS A 687 -19.79 30.00 -12.23
CA LYS A 687 -18.81 30.07 -11.14
C LYS A 687 -19.48 29.81 -9.79
N PRO A 688 -18.83 29.09 -8.87
CA PRO A 688 -19.25 29.03 -7.48
C PRO A 688 -19.38 30.45 -6.90
N ASN A 689 -20.58 30.81 -6.45
CA ASN A 689 -20.88 32.14 -5.94
C ASN A 689 -22.08 32.07 -5.00
N GLY A 690 -21.79 32.05 -3.69
CA GLY A 690 -22.79 31.82 -2.66
C GLY A 690 -22.37 30.76 -1.66
N ASP A 691 -23.33 30.14 -1.00
CA ASP A 691 -23.09 29.14 0.03
C ASP A 691 -22.56 27.81 -0.54
N ALA A 692 -21.69 27.16 0.21
CA ALA A 692 -21.17 25.84 -0.11
C ALA A 692 -21.12 24.95 1.12
N PHE A 693 -21.68 23.76 0.97
CA PHE A 693 -21.75 22.74 2.00
C PHE A 693 -21.22 21.43 1.44
N PHE A 694 -20.37 20.78 2.20
CA PHE A 694 -19.86 19.46 1.93
C PHE A 694 -20.24 18.59 3.11
N TYR A 695 -20.65 17.36 2.83
CA TYR A 695 -21.23 16.47 3.82
C TYR A 695 -20.47 15.15 3.86
N TYR A 696 -20.46 14.53 5.03
CA TYR A 696 -20.17 13.10 5.18
C TYR A 696 -21.32 12.28 4.55
N ASP A 697 -21.06 11.02 4.23
CA ASP A 697 -22.09 10.09 3.71
C ASP A 697 -23.18 9.75 4.75
N SER A 698 -22.88 9.96 6.03
CA SER A 698 -23.84 10.00 7.14
C SER A 698 -24.82 11.20 7.07
N GLY A 699 -24.54 12.19 6.22
CA GLY A 699 -25.33 13.41 6.06
C GLY A 699 -24.94 14.55 7.01
N VAL A 700 -23.95 14.35 7.88
CA VAL A 700 -23.41 15.40 8.74
C VAL A 700 -22.58 16.38 7.90
N ILE A 701 -22.67 17.68 8.19
CA ILE A 701 -21.85 18.69 7.50
C ILE A 701 -20.38 18.44 7.83
N LYS A 702 -19.56 18.26 6.80
CA LYS A 702 -18.10 18.14 6.87
C LYS A 702 -17.44 19.51 6.78
N ILE A 703 -17.89 20.33 5.82
CA ILE A 703 -17.35 21.66 5.56
C ILE A 703 -18.49 22.59 5.21
N GLU A 704 -18.49 23.80 5.75
CA GLU A 704 -19.35 24.88 5.27
C GLU A 704 -18.54 26.16 5.03
N GLY A 705 -18.95 26.93 4.04
CA GLY A 705 -18.34 28.20 3.72
C GLY A 705 -19.07 28.91 2.61
N LYS A 706 -18.43 29.96 2.08
CA LYS A 706 -18.96 30.71 0.93
C LYS A 706 -17.92 30.82 -0.16
N TYR A 707 -18.39 30.78 -1.41
CA TYR A 707 -17.64 31.21 -2.57
C TYR A 707 -18.09 32.60 -3.01
N LYS A 708 -17.16 33.34 -3.61
CA LYS A 708 -17.43 34.56 -4.36
C LYS A 708 -16.59 34.56 -5.62
N ASP A 709 -17.24 34.64 -6.78
CA ASP A 709 -16.60 34.65 -8.10
C ASP A 709 -15.64 33.46 -8.32
N GLY A 710 -16.03 32.28 -7.83
CA GLY A 710 -15.28 31.03 -7.91
C GLY A 710 -14.19 30.87 -6.86
N LYS A 711 -14.10 31.76 -5.85
CA LYS A 711 -13.05 31.70 -4.82
C LYS A 711 -13.63 31.65 -3.42
N LYS A 712 -13.01 30.87 -2.52
CA LYS A 712 -13.37 30.83 -1.09
C LYS A 712 -13.35 32.25 -0.50
N GLU A 713 -14.44 32.63 0.14
CA GLU A 713 -14.66 33.94 0.76
C GLU A 713 -15.32 33.75 2.14
N GLY A 714 -14.95 34.60 3.10
CA GLY A 714 -15.57 34.58 4.42
C GLY A 714 -15.05 33.47 5.33
N LYS A 715 -15.86 33.05 6.29
CA LYS A 715 -15.47 32.01 7.25
C LYS A 715 -15.78 30.65 6.65
N TRP A 716 -14.78 29.79 6.64
CA TRP A 716 -14.89 28.38 6.34
C TRP A 716 -14.73 27.61 7.64
N LYS A 717 -15.59 26.63 7.85
CA LYS A 717 -15.58 25.79 9.03
C LYS A 717 -15.55 24.34 8.60
N ASN A 718 -14.73 23.58 9.30
CA ASN A 718 -14.62 22.14 9.15
C ASN A 718 -15.18 21.50 10.41
N TYR A 719 -15.89 20.41 10.26
CA TYR A 719 -16.54 19.68 11.34
C TYR A 719 -16.12 18.22 11.32
N THR A 720 -16.05 17.60 12.49
CA THR A 720 -15.92 16.15 12.63
C THR A 720 -17.24 15.47 12.27
N GLU A 721 -17.20 14.15 12.05
CA GLU A 721 -18.42 13.40 11.72
C GLU A 721 -19.44 13.33 12.87
N ASP A 722 -19.01 13.56 14.12
CA ASP A 722 -19.92 13.72 15.27
C ASP A 722 -20.58 15.11 15.31
N GLY A 723 -20.27 15.99 14.35
CA GLY A 723 -20.81 17.35 14.23
C GLY A 723 -20.07 18.41 15.04
N ASN A 724 -18.93 18.07 15.64
CA ASN A 724 -18.14 19.03 16.43
C ASN A 724 -17.29 19.91 15.50
N LEU A 725 -17.17 21.20 15.82
CA LEU A 725 -16.32 22.11 15.07
C LEU A 725 -14.85 21.71 15.26
N PHE A 726 -14.16 21.42 14.16
CA PHE A 726 -12.77 20.97 14.13
C PHE A 726 -11.79 22.10 13.83
N ASP A 727 -12.12 22.92 12.82
CA ASP A 727 -11.28 24.04 12.40
C ASP A 727 -12.13 25.15 11.83
N LYS A 728 -11.62 26.39 11.94
CA LYS A 728 -12.17 27.54 11.23
C LYS A 728 -11.06 28.41 10.66
N ALA A 729 -11.20 28.69 9.37
CA ALA A 729 -10.31 29.58 8.64
C ALA A 729 -11.11 30.73 8.04
N LYS A 730 -10.53 31.94 8.05
CA LYS A 730 -11.11 33.08 7.34
C LYS A 730 -10.41 33.29 6.01
N TRP A 731 -11.16 33.26 4.93
CA TRP A 731 -10.71 33.41 3.56
C TRP A 731 -11.12 34.77 2.98
N LYS A 732 -10.26 35.34 2.13
CA LYS A 732 -10.60 36.50 1.29
C LYS A 732 -9.94 36.35 -0.07
N LYS A 733 -10.75 36.36 -1.15
CA LYS A 733 -10.27 36.15 -2.53
C LYS A 733 -9.44 34.87 -2.70
N GLY A 734 -9.82 33.79 -2.00
CA GLY A 734 -9.11 32.51 -2.08
C GLY A 734 -7.79 32.43 -1.28
N GLN A 735 -7.51 33.36 -0.37
CA GLN A 735 -6.35 33.31 0.52
C GLN A 735 -6.75 33.26 2.00
N VAL A 736 -6.09 32.40 2.79
CA VAL A 736 -6.28 32.28 4.25
C VAL A 736 -5.71 33.50 4.96
N ARG A 737 -6.49 34.09 5.87
CA ARG A 737 -6.08 35.26 6.67
C ARG A 737 -5.80 34.94 8.14
N LYS A 738 -6.38 33.88 8.69
CA LYS A 738 -6.19 33.42 10.08
C LYS A 738 -6.76 32.00 10.23
N LYS A 739 -5.98 31.07 10.78
CA LYS A 739 -6.37 29.72 11.16
C LYS A 739 -6.37 29.66 12.69
N ASN A 740 -7.47 29.20 13.29
CA ASN A 740 -7.54 28.94 14.73
C ASN A 740 -7.97 27.48 14.88
N ILE A 741 -7.05 26.65 15.35
CA ILE A 741 -7.31 25.26 15.73
C ILE A 741 -7.95 25.31 17.13
N GLU A 742 -9.11 24.67 17.33
CA GLU A 742 -9.83 24.63 18.61
C GLU A 742 -9.56 23.35 19.40
#